data_AF-A0A819HVC2-F1
#
_entry.id   AF-A0A819HVC2-F1
#
_cell.length_a   1.000
_cell.length_b   1.000
_cell.length_c   1.000
_cell.angle_alpha   90.00
_cell.angle_beta   90.00
_cell.angle_gamma   90.00
#
_symmetry.space_group_name_H-M   'P 1'
#
loop_
_entity.id
_entity.type
_entity.pdbx_description
1 polymer ?
#
loop_
_entity_poly.entity_id
_entity_poly.type
_entity_poly.pdbx_seq_one_letter_code
_entity_poly.pdbx_strand_id
1 'polypeptide(L)'
;MPRLNKLNTGSVRIFLSIVTVILTAIIVQYYVAVRIPGPMVHPIKYRIISGTFAFILDISRFFESITGFPYYKLLNIIVDSFDPIKIRPFDHGQVLYNDQFIDNVLVRIYTPQNVSSISLSPVIIFFHGGGFFFGSIYSHDTMNYHMSMYTGAIVIAVNYQLTPHVHYPTPLEDGIKVARYVINNYQEFNIDPTNVFLSGDSAGGGMAVVVERHLRREHKPVIRGVLLLYPLLQLVNFRLSSYRTYLPYRLLSLLREDILVQVTNFYMNTTFSDDELFNNRHLSQDDYENFFSKLNIHNLDQEMTDDMNKRGLLSKTSHPDTWKLFDENVSPLLADDEILRNTPATFIVACTYDILLSDAQLYFNRLQQLNVKNIMYREYAIFHGVMTFVDFPVAFNEAFDIINDSAQFVVNITTLVNAQRLAIFGAIVASIIGYLYQAPNIEGISQTNKVRMLGATMKIMHMIGSAAELLGLSTQTLIVRKGSELVKYVKDKDEDTGLQIENTLIENVRVRIVRPLNSNDNLPAIIYFHGGAFYMGSPDTHNGITSALARLANVVVISVDYRLAPEHPFPAGLDDCYAVSKYVLQHGDSKKLRIDRSRVALAGDSAGGNFAAINAMRFANKPVGEYLPRLQILIYPLLQLFDVMLPSYLTPHYIFFPYTVDYTLSAYLNQKIDPSIYANNHTTVNQKKHYRKYVDWSLIPSKYRTIYKHPITDDNDGYSSLIENAKAVLTPEISPLLVDDEQLTKLPRTYMLSVGHDSLRDEIFIYAGRLKRLGVPIVHNHYENTFHASLTFLHGAFSLDIAHQMMGDLVKYVKANL
;
A
#
# COMPACT_ATOMS: atom_id res chain seq x y z
N MET A 1 52.22 -54.26 3.05
CA MET A 1 51.42 -55.52 3.01
C MET A 1 52.42 -56.67 3.07
N PRO A 2 52.42 -57.57 4.08
CA PRO A 2 51.29 -58.43 4.48
C PRO A 2 51.24 -58.75 6.00
N ARG A 3 50.46 -58.03 6.81
CA ARG A 3 50.12 -58.40 8.21
C ARG A 3 48.76 -57.83 8.67
N LEU A 4 47.72 -57.93 7.83
CA LEU A 4 46.35 -57.51 8.20
C LEU A 4 45.24 -58.51 7.78
N ASN A 5 45.59 -59.76 7.44
CA ASN A 5 44.62 -60.78 7.00
C ASN A 5 44.35 -61.91 8.02
N LYS A 6 44.35 -61.60 9.33
CA LYS A 6 43.79 -62.49 10.37
C LYS A 6 43.13 -61.68 11.49
N LEU A 7 42.16 -60.82 11.16
CA LEU A 7 41.10 -60.51 12.11
C LEU A 7 40.09 -61.66 12.03
N ASN A 8 39.96 -62.38 13.12
CA ASN A 8 39.04 -63.51 13.26
C ASN A 8 37.61 -63.01 12.98
N THR A 9 37.03 -63.38 11.83
CA THR A 9 35.70 -62.92 11.39
C THR A 9 34.60 -63.27 12.38
N GLY A 10 34.80 -64.31 13.20
CA GLY A 10 33.94 -64.65 14.33
C GLY A 10 34.01 -63.63 15.48
N SER A 11 35.21 -63.16 15.85
CA SER A 11 35.38 -62.19 16.95
C SER A 11 34.84 -60.80 16.60
N VAL A 12 34.98 -60.37 15.35
CA VAL A 12 34.38 -59.10 14.86
C VAL A 12 32.86 -59.20 14.80
N ARG A 13 32.30 -60.34 14.35
CA ARG A 13 30.85 -60.57 14.36
C ARG A 13 30.28 -60.62 15.78
N ILE A 14 30.94 -61.31 16.72
CA ILE A 14 30.53 -61.35 18.13
C ILE A 14 30.58 -59.95 18.75
N PHE A 15 31.64 -59.19 18.51
CA PHE A 15 31.74 -57.80 18.97
C PHE A 15 30.61 -56.93 18.42
N LEU A 16 30.35 -56.99 17.10
CA LEU A 16 29.25 -56.25 16.47
C LEU A 16 27.88 -56.68 17.02
N SER A 17 27.65 -57.98 17.25
CA SER A 17 26.40 -58.48 17.85
C SER A 17 26.22 -57.98 19.29
N ILE A 18 27.29 -57.98 20.11
CA ILE A 18 27.25 -57.44 21.47
C ILE A 18 26.94 -55.94 21.45
N VAL A 19 27.60 -55.18 20.57
CA VAL A 19 27.35 -53.74 20.38
C VAL A 19 25.91 -53.49 19.95
N THR A 20 25.37 -54.25 19.00
CA THR A 20 23.97 -54.14 18.56
C THR A 20 22.98 -54.44 19.67
N VAL A 21 23.22 -55.47 20.49
CA VAL A 21 22.36 -55.82 21.63
C VAL A 21 22.38 -54.71 22.68
N ILE A 22 23.55 -54.16 23.00
CA ILE A 22 23.70 -53.05 23.95
C ILE A 22 22.98 -51.80 23.42
N LEU A 23 23.20 -51.43 22.15
CA LEU A 23 22.53 -50.28 21.52
C LEU A 23 21.01 -50.46 21.49
N THR A 24 20.53 -51.67 21.20
CA THR A 24 19.09 -51.99 21.21
C THR A 24 18.52 -51.89 22.61
N ALA A 25 19.22 -52.38 23.64
CA ALA A 25 18.81 -52.27 25.03
C ALA A 25 18.74 -50.80 25.50
N ILE A 26 19.71 -49.97 25.09
CA ILE A 26 19.72 -48.53 25.36
C ILE A 26 18.50 -47.86 24.70
N ILE A 27 18.23 -48.11 23.42
CA ILE A 27 17.08 -47.55 22.71
C ILE A 27 15.75 -47.96 23.36
N VAL A 28 15.62 -49.24 23.74
CA VAL A 28 14.43 -49.74 24.45
C VAL A 28 14.26 -49.06 25.80
N GLN A 29 15.34 -48.78 26.52
CA GLN A 29 15.29 -48.04 27.79
C GLN A 29 14.68 -46.64 27.61
N TYR A 30 15.02 -45.92 26.54
CA TYR A 30 14.40 -44.63 26.23
C TYR A 30 12.87 -44.75 26.04
N TYR A 31 12.39 -45.76 25.31
CA TYR A 31 10.94 -45.97 25.11
C TYR A 31 10.18 -46.33 26.40
N VAL A 32 10.82 -47.09 27.30
CA VAL A 32 10.23 -47.46 28.60
C VAL A 32 10.24 -46.27 29.57
N ALA A 33 11.31 -45.45 29.54
CA ALA A 33 11.49 -44.30 30.43
C ALA A 33 10.49 -43.16 30.19
N VAL A 34 9.91 -43.06 28.98
CA VAL A 34 8.86 -42.07 28.67
C VAL A 34 7.65 -42.27 29.59
N ARG A 35 7.35 -41.26 30.40
CA ARG A 35 6.16 -41.20 31.26
C ARG A 35 5.03 -40.46 30.52
N ILE A 36 3.83 -41.03 30.53
CA ILE A 36 2.65 -40.44 29.89
C ILE A 36 1.78 -39.80 31.00
N PRO A 37 1.42 -38.51 30.88
CA PRO A 37 0.80 -37.70 31.93
C PRO A 37 -0.70 -37.93 32.12
N GLY A 38 -1.35 -38.73 31.26
CA GLY A 38 -2.80 -38.91 31.29
C GLY A 38 -3.32 -39.80 30.16
N PRO A 39 -4.64 -39.83 29.92
CA PRO A 39 -5.26 -40.60 28.84
C PRO A 39 -4.94 -39.95 27.48
N MET A 40 -3.76 -40.25 26.94
CA MET A 40 -3.38 -39.88 25.58
C MET A 40 -3.99 -40.88 24.59
N VAL A 41 -4.46 -40.39 23.43
CA VAL A 41 -5.12 -41.21 22.40
C VAL A 41 -4.16 -42.25 21.81
N HIS A 42 -2.89 -41.89 21.63
CA HIS A 42 -1.88 -42.71 20.98
C HIS A 42 -0.58 -42.88 21.80
N PRO A 43 -0.66 -43.55 22.98
CA PRO A 43 0.44 -43.58 23.95
C PRO A 43 1.69 -44.31 23.46
N ILE A 44 1.55 -45.33 22.61
CA ILE A 44 2.68 -46.09 22.05
C ILE A 44 3.40 -45.29 20.97
N LYS A 45 2.65 -44.70 20.02
CA LYS A 45 3.22 -43.81 18.98
C LYS A 45 4.02 -42.68 19.63
N TYR A 46 3.44 -42.10 20.68
CA TYR A 46 4.06 -41.06 21.47
C TYR A 46 5.39 -41.51 22.11
N ARG A 47 5.41 -42.66 22.80
CA ARG A 47 6.64 -43.23 23.39
C ARG A 47 7.75 -43.44 22.37
N ILE A 48 7.40 -43.92 21.18
CA ILE A 48 8.36 -44.15 20.11
C ILE A 48 8.98 -42.83 19.67
N ILE A 49 8.16 -41.82 19.34
CA ILE A 49 8.64 -40.54 18.82
C ILE A 49 9.48 -39.80 19.86
N SER A 50 8.96 -39.66 21.07
CA SER A 50 9.67 -38.94 22.13
C SER A 50 10.94 -39.66 22.57
N GLY A 51 10.89 -40.98 22.76
CA GLY A 51 12.08 -41.74 23.13
C GLY A 51 13.14 -41.74 22.02
N THR A 52 12.73 -41.75 20.74
CA THR A 52 13.65 -41.63 19.60
C THR A 52 14.31 -40.26 19.58
N PHE A 53 13.54 -39.19 19.75
CA PHE A 53 14.08 -37.84 19.77
C PHE A 53 15.04 -37.61 20.94
N ALA A 54 14.67 -38.08 22.14
CA ALA A 54 15.54 -38.02 23.31
C ALA A 54 16.85 -38.80 23.09
N PHE A 55 16.77 -39.98 22.49
CA PHE A 55 17.96 -40.76 22.12
C PHE A 55 18.84 -40.00 21.12
N ILE A 56 18.25 -39.41 20.06
CA ILE A 56 18.97 -38.61 19.05
C ILE A 56 19.67 -37.41 19.69
N LEU A 57 19.00 -36.72 20.60
CA LEU A 57 19.57 -35.55 21.27
C LEU A 57 20.74 -35.94 22.17
N ASP A 58 20.56 -36.98 22.99
CA ASP A 58 21.58 -37.41 23.94
C ASP A 58 22.78 -38.06 23.22
N ILE A 59 22.57 -38.83 22.13
CA ILE A 59 23.67 -39.35 21.30
C ILE A 59 24.40 -38.21 20.58
N SER A 60 23.70 -37.14 20.18
CA SER A 60 24.35 -35.98 19.57
C SER A 60 25.27 -35.25 20.56
N ARG A 61 24.83 -35.11 21.82
CA ARG A 61 25.67 -34.54 22.90
C ARG A 61 26.83 -35.44 23.27
N PHE A 62 26.59 -36.75 23.33
CA PHE A 62 27.67 -37.72 23.52
C PHE A 62 28.70 -37.59 22.38
N PHE A 63 28.25 -37.50 21.13
CA PHE A 63 29.12 -37.30 19.97
C PHE A 63 29.93 -36.00 20.06
N GLU A 64 29.31 -34.90 20.48
CA GLU A 64 30.02 -33.64 20.75
C GLU A 64 31.10 -33.82 21.83
N SER A 65 30.79 -34.51 22.93
CA SER A 65 31.74 -34.73 24.02
C SER A 65 33.02 -35.48 23.61
N ILE A 66 32.94 -36.31 22.57
CA ILE A 66 34.07 -37.12 22.07
C ILE A 66 34.76 -36.51 20.84
N THR A 67 34.05 -35.72 20.02
CA THR A 67 34.56 -35.19 18.74
C THR A 67 34.78 -33.69 18.73
N GLY A 68 34.16 -32.95 19.65
CA GLY A 68 34.05 -31.49 19.60
C GLY A 68 33.13 -30.98 18.48
N PHE A 69 32.47 -31.86 17.72
CA PHE A 69 31.51 -31.45 16.69
C PHE A 69 30.20 -31.00 17.36
N PRO A 70 29.70 -29.78 17.10
CA PRO A 70 28.59 -29.24 17.88
C PRO A 70 27.31 -30.10 17.77
N TYR A 71 26.72 -30.49 18.91
CA TYR A 71 25.60 -31.44 18.91
C TYR A 71 24.39 -30.95 18.12
N TYR A 72 24.12 -29.64 18.13
CA TYR A 72 23.01 -29.04 17.41
C TYR A 72 23.17 -29.11 15.88
N LYS A 73 24.42 -29.10 15.37
CA LYS A 73 24.69 -29.33 13.94
C LYS A 73 24.39 -30.77 13.56
N LEU A 74 24.78 -31.72 14.42
CA LEU A 74 24.48 -33.13 14.19
C LEU A 74 22.97 -33.39 14.26
N LEU A 75 22.29 -32.77 15.23
CA LEU A 75 20.84 -32.81 15.35
C LEU A 75 20.16 -32.33 14.06
N ASN A 76 20.56 -31.19 13.50
CA ASN A 76 20.04 -30.68 12.22
C ASN A 76 20.26 -31.65 11.07
N ILE A 77 21.47 -32.21 10.93
CA ILE A 77 21.77 -33.20 9.89
C ILE A 77 20.84 -34.41 10.03
N ILE A 78 20.63 -34.91 11.24
CA ILE A 78 19.78 -36.07 11.49
C ILE A 78 18.33 -35.75 11.17
N VAL A 79 17.79 -34.63 11.69
CA VAL A 79 16.39 -34.22 11.47
C VAL A 79 16.11 -34.00 9.98
N ASP A 80 16.99 -33.32 9.25
CA ASP A 80 16.85 -33.08 7.80
C ASP A 80 17.00 -34.36 6.94
N SER A 81 17.61 -35.41 7.51
CA SER A 81 17.75 -36.72 6.86
C SER A 81 16.49 -37.58 6.98
N PHE A 82 15.60 -37.26 7.92
CA PHE A 82 14.31 -37.92 8.10
C PHE A 82 13.17 -37.28 7.31
N ASP A 83 13.48 -36.28 6.46
CA ASP A 83 12.52 -35.64 5.55
C ASP A 83 11.77 -36.70 4.71
N PRO A 84 10.45 -36.87 4.93
CA PRO A 84 9.65 -37.84 4.20
C PRO A 84 9.67 -37.64 2.70
N ILE A 85 9.83 -36.40 2.20
CA ILE A 85 9.89 -36.11 0.76
C ILE A 85 11.18 -36.69 0.15
N LYS A 86 12.31 -36.64 0.87
CA LYS A 86 13.57 -37.26 0.43
C LYS A 86 13.49 -38.79 0.45
N ILE A 87 12.71 -39.35 1.36
CA ILE A 87 12.56 -40.81 1.54
C ILE A 87 11.50 -41.38 0.57
N ARG A 88 10.42 -40.64 0.32
CA ARG A 88 9.36 -40.90 -0.66
C ARG A 88 8.88 -39.56 -1.23
N PRO A 89 9.35 -39.17 -2.43
CA PRO A 89 8.84 -37.99 -3.11
C PRO A 89 7.31 -38.10 -3.24
N PHE A 90 6.59 -37.01 -2.99
CA PHE A 90 5.14 -36.99 -3.16
C PHE A 90 4.75 -37.43 -4.57
N ASP A 91 4.14 -38.61 -4.70
CA ASP A 91 3.78 -39.23 -5.98
C ASP A 91 2.47 -38.66 -6.57
N HIS A 92 2.13 -37.41 -6.23
CA HIS A 92 0.75 -36.92 -6.41
C HIS A 92 0.60 -35.64 -7.22
N GLY A 93 1.68 -34.95 -7.61
CA GLY A 93 1.63 -33.81 -8.53
C GLY A 93 0.87 -32.56 -8.05
N GLN A 94 0.00 -32.64 -7.05
CA GLN A 94 -0.98 -31.60 -6.69
C GLN A 94 -0.37 -30.27 -6.23
N VAL A 95 0.84 -30.29 -5.67
CA VAL A 95 1.59 -29.09 -5.30
C VAL A 95 3.01 -29.22 -5.86
N LEU A 96 3.44 -28.20 -6.60
CA LEU A 96 4.81 -28.05 -7.10
C LEU A 96 5.64 -27.31 -6.04
N TYR A 97 6.93 -27.61 -5.94
CA TYR A 97 7.83 -26.83 -5.08
C TYR A 97 9.13 -26.48 -5.78
N ASN A 98 9.71 -25.34 -5.41
CA ASN A 98 11.01 -24.90 -5.88
C ASN A 98 11.74 -24.07 -4.83
N ASP A 99 13.08 -24.10 -4.90
CA ASP A 99 13.96 -23.35 -4.01
C ASP A 99 14.52 -22.13 -4.73
N GLN A 100 14.56 -21.01 -4.03
CA GLN A 100 15.12 -19.75 -4.54
C GLN A 100 15.76 -18.97 -3.40
N PHE A 101 16.67 -18.05 -3.74
CA PHE A 101 17.23 -17.11 -2.78
C PHE A 101 16.52 -15.77 -2.87
N ILE A 102 15.96 -15.30 -1.76
CA ILE A 102 15.46 -13.93 -1.60
C ILE A 102 16.45 -13.19 -0.73
N ASP A 103 17.24 -12.31 -1.35
CA ASP A 103 18.23 -11.47 -0.68
C ASP A 103 19.09 -12.28 0.32
N ASN A 104 19.76 -13.32 -0.21
CA ASN A 104 20.62 -14.27 0.49
C ASN A 104 19.93 -15.18 1.53
N VAL A 105 18.61 -15.11 1.70
CA VAL A 105 17.84 -16.07 2.51
C VAL A 105 17.26 -17.12 1.57
N LEU A 106 17.56 -18.39 1.83
CA LEU A 106 16.96 -19.50 1.09
C LEU A 106 15.47 -19.60 1.45
N VAL A 107 14.61 -19.71 0.45
CA VAL A 107 13.19 -19.97 0.65
C VAL A 107 12.73 -21.11 -0.25
N ARG A 108 11.70 -21.82 0.20
CA ARG A 108 10.99 -22.81 -0.60
C ARG A 108 9.57 -22.34 -0.87
N ILE A 109 9.19 -22.33 -2.15
CA ILE A 109 7.84 -21.97 -2.58
C ILE A 109 7.08 -23.25 -2.89
N TYR A 110 5.88 -23.40 -2.34
CA TYR A 110 4.92 -24.45 -2.65
C TYR A 110 3.74 -23.83 -3.40
N THR A 111 3.47 -24.33 -4.61
CA THR A 111 2.46 -23.80 -5.52
C THR A 111 1.44 -24.90 -5.86
N PRO A 112 0.15 -24.74 -5.51
CA PRO A 112 -0.87 -25.71 -5.86
C PRO A 112 -1.12 -25.72 -7.39
N GLN A 113 -1.35 -26.88 -7.99
CA GLN A 113 -1.56 -27.00 -9.44
C GLN A 113 -2.82 -26.29 -9.96
N ASN A 114 -3.81 -26.05 -9.08
CA ASN A 114 -5.05 -25.36 -9.44
C ASN A 114 -4.90 -23.83 -9.53
N VAL A 115 -3.68 -23.30 -9.35
CA VAL A 115 -3.41 -21.86 -9.52
C VAL A 115 -3.49 -21.49 -11.00
N SER A 116 -4.50 -20.70 -11.36
CA SER A 116 -4.65 -20.14 -12.70
C SER A 116 -3.54 -19.13 -12.99
N SER A 117 -2.98 -19.17 -14.20
CA SER A 117 -2.02 -18.17 -14.69
C SER A 117 -2.63 -16.77 -14.89
N ILE A 118 -3.95 -16.65 -14.75
CA ILE A 118 -4.72 -15.42 -15.00
C ILE A 118 -5.15 -14.74 -13.68
N SER A 119 -5.13 -15.45 -12.54
CA SER A 119 -5.56 -14.91 -11.25
C SER A 119 -4.50 -15.02 -10.15
N LEU A 120 -4.28 -13.92 -9.43
CA LEU A 120 -3.41 -13.87 -8.26
C LEU A 120 -3.93 -14.76 -7.13
N SER A 121 -3.03 -15.46 -6.43
CA SER A 121 -3.37 -16.44 -5.38
C SER A 121 -3.10 -15.92 -3.96
N PRO A 122 -3.85 -16.35 -2.92
CA PRO A 122 -3.45 -16.09 -1.53
C PRO A 122 -2.05 -16.61 -1.24
N VAL A 123 -1.36 -16.00 -0.28
CA VAL A 123 -0.02 -16.43 0.14
C VAL A 123 0.05 -16.64 1.65
N ILE A 124 0.77 -17.68 2.07
CA ILE A 124 1.16 -17.94 3.46
C ILE A 124 2.68 -17.88 3.53
N ILE A 125 3.23 -16.91 4.24
CA ILE A 125 4.67 -16.86 4.53
C ILE A 125 4.89 -17.61 5.84
N PHE A 126 5.67 -18.69 5.77
CA PHE A 126 5.82 -19.67 6.83
C PHE A 126 7.21 -19.59 7.49
N PHE A 127 7.25 -19.50 8.81
CA PHE A 127 8.48 -19.53 9.62
C PHE A 127 8.52 -20.82 10.43
N HIS A 128 9.54 -21.65 10.18
CA HIS A 128 9.64 -22.95 10.83
C HIS A 128 10.02 -22.86 12.31
N GLY A 129 9.64 -23.86 13.10
CA GLY A 129 10.04 -24.03 14.49
C GLY A 129 11.45 -24.59 14.66
N GLY A 130 11.73 -25.12 15.86
CA GLY A 130 13.05 -25.64 16.24
C GLY A 130 13.91 -24.68 17.07
N GLY A 131 13.26 -23.77 17.82
CA GLY A 131 13.93 -23.01 18.87
C GLY A 131 15.03 -22.06 18.38
N PHE A 132 14.97 -21.64 17.10
CA PHE A 132 15.98 -20.81 16.43
C PHE A 132 17.39 -21.43 16.33
N PHE A 133 17.62 -22.69 16.72
CA PHE A 133 18.93 -23.34 16.61
C PHE A 133 18.90 -24.66 15.84
N PHE A 134 17.70 -25.21 15.61
CA PHE A 134 17.49 -26.34 14.73
C PHE A 134 16.22 -26.16 13.88
N GLY A 135 16.00 -27.05 12.92
CA GLY A 135 14.90 -26.96 11.95
C GLY A 135 15.34 -26.33 10.62
N SER A 136 14.50 -26.45 9.60
CA SER A 136 14.78 -26.03 8.24
C SER A 136 13.50 -26.06 7.38
N ILE A 137 13.58 -25.54 6.17
CA ILE A 137 12.54 -25.76 5.14
C ILE A 137 12.31 -27.25 4.82
N TYR A 138 13.32 -28.12 5.00
CA TYR A 138 13.24 -29.56 4.71
C TYR A 138 12.54 -30.35 5.83
N SER A 139 12.74 -29.95 7.08
CA SER A 139 12.10 -30.61 8.22
C SER A 139 10.59 -30.29 8.34
N HIS A 140 10.11 -29.27 7.63
CA HIS A 140 8.72 -28.79 7.65
C HIS A 140 8.01 -28.97 6.29
N ASP A 141 8.62 -29.73 5.39
CA ASP A 141 8.23 -29.88 4.00
C ASP A 141 6.81 -30.46 3.85
N THR A 142 6.51 -31.52 4.61
CA THR A 142 5.21 -32.21 4.52
C THR A 142 4.06 -31.33 4.99
N MET A 143 4.26 -30.62 6.10
CA MET A 143 3.28 -29.68 6.63
C MET A 143 3.01 -28.53 5.64
N ASN A 144 4.05 -27.92 5.07
CA ASN A 144 3.88 -26.82 4.12
C ASN A 144 3.24 -27.27 2.79
N TYR A 145 3.56 -28.48 2.33
CA TYR A 145 2.89 -29.10 1.19
C TYR A 145 1.38 -29.24 1.42
N HIS A 146 0.97 -29.85 2.53
CA HIS A 146 -0.45 -30.03 2.85
C HIS A 146 -1.16 -28.70 3.13
N MET A 147 -0.49 -27.75 3.77
CA MET A 147 -1.02 -26.40 3.97
C MET A 147 -1.31 -25.75 2.62
N SER A 148 -0.38 -25.80 1.65
CA SER A 148 -0.61 -25.27 0.30
C SER A 148 -1.74 -25.99 -0.42
N MET A 149 -1.79 -27.32 -0.32
CA MET A 149 -2.82 -28.15 -0.95
C MET A 149 -4.23 -27.83 -0.44
N TYR A 150 -4.43 -27.78 0.88
CA TYR A 150 -5.77 -27.59 1.46
C TYR A 150 -6.23 -26.13 1.45
N THR A 151 -5.31 -25.17 1.55
CA THR A 151 -5.66 -23.75 1.47
C THR A 151 -5.88 -23.28 0.03
N GLY A 152 -5.25 -23.96 -0.94
CA GLY A 152 -5.09 -23.45 -2.30
C GLY A 152 -4.18 -22.21 -2.37
N ALA A 153 -3.47 -21.87 -1.29
CA ALA A 153 -2.54 -20.75 -1.23
C ALA A 153 -1.13 -21.18 -1.62
N ILE A 154 -0.38 -20.21 -2.14
CA ILE A 154 1.06 -20.34 -2.29
C ILE A 154 1.68 -20.26 -0.89
N VAL A 155 2.49 -21.24 -0.52
CA VAL A 155 3.22 -21.22 0.77
C VAL A 155 4.68 -20.89 0.48
N ILE A 156 5.24 -19.93 1.20
CA ILE A 156 6.66 -19.56 1.10
C ILE A 156 7.31 -19.81 2.45
N ALA A 157 8.05 -20.92 2.57
CA ALA A 157 8.77 -21.27 3.78
C ALA A 157 10.14 -20.61 3.82
N VAL A 158 10.43 -19.92 4.93
CA VAL A 158 11.64 -19.11 5.11
C VAL A 158 12.71 -19.92 5.84
N ASN A 159 13.88 -20.11 5.23
CA ASN A 159 15.03 -20.78 5.84
C ASN A 159 15.95 -19.73 6.50
N TYR A 160 15.45 -19.08 7.55
CA TYR A 160 16.16 -18.03 8.28
C TYR A 160 17.43 -18.58 8.95
N GLN A 161 18.41 -17.72 9.23
CA GLN A 161 19.67 -18.14 9.84
C GLN A 161 19.48 -18.63 11.29
N LEU A 162 20.18 -19.69 11.65
CA LEU A 162 20.07 -20.33 12.97
C LEU A 162 21.19 -19.92 13.92
N THR A 163 20.82 -19.82 15.19
CA THR A 163 21.71 -19.66 16.34
C THR A 163 22.48 -20.97 16.63
N PRO A 164 23.62 -20.93 17.34
CA PRO A 164 24.30 -19.76 17.92
C PRO A 164 25.26 -19.04 16.95
N HIS A 165 25.25 -19.34 15.65
CA HIS A 165 26.13 -18.64 14.69
C HIS A 165 25.74 -17.18 14.48
N VAL A 166 24.44 -16.93 14.57
CA VAL A 166 23.84 -15.60 14.68
C VAL A 166 23.00 -15.55 15.96
N HIS A 167 22.59 -14.37 16.39
CA HIS A 167 21.74 -14.16 17.56
C HIS A 167 20.60 -13.20 17.21
N TYR A 168 19.64 -13.01 18.09
CA TYR A 168 18.65 -11.93 17.97
C TYR A 168 19.37 -10.58 17.72
N PRO A 169 18.92 -9.78 16.73
CA PRO A 169 17.68 -9.92 15.94
C PRO A 169 17.82 -10.62 14.57
N THR A 170 18.98 -11.18 14.21
CA THR A 170 19.25 -11.64 12.83
C THR A 170 18.22 -12.64 12.26
N PRO A 171 17.79 -13.70 12.98
CA PRO A 171 16.76 -14.61 12.46
C PRO A 171 15.43 -13.91 12.16
N LEU A 172 15.04 -12.96 13.02
CA LEU A 172 13.83 -12.14 12.84
C LEU A 172 13.98 -11.20 11.64
N GLU A 173 15.15 -10.57 11.47
CA GLU A 173 15.44 -9.70 10.33
C GLU A 173 15.33 -10.45 9.00
N ASP A 174 15.83 -11.69 8.91
CA ASP A 174 15.67 -12.55 7.74
C ASP A 174 14.18 -12.79 7.42
N GLY A 175 13.37 -13.08 8.45
CA GLY A 175 11.93 -13.25 8.30
C GLY A 175 11.21 -12.00 7.79
N ILE A 176 11.49 -10.84 8.40
CA ILE A 176 10.93 -9.54 7.97
C ILE A 176 11.32 -9.22 6.53
N LYS A 177 12.59 -9.43 6.21
CA LYS A 177 13.20 -9.13 4.91
C LYS A 177 12.55 -9.94 3.78
N VAL A 178 12.44 -11.26 3.97
CA VAL A 178 11.77 -12.14 3.00
C VAL A 178 10.30 -11.76 2.87
N ALA A 179 9.59 -11.59 3.98
CA ALA A 179 8.17 -11.27 3.94
C ALA A 179 7.91 -9.94 3.19
N ARG A 180 8.72 -8.91 3.46
CA ARG A 180 8.67 -7.62 2.75
C ARG A 180 8.94 -7.77 1.26
N TYR A 181 9.96 -8.56 0.88
CA TYR A 181 10.30 -8.78 -0.53
C TYR A 181 9.15 -9.47 -1.27
N VAL A 182 8.62 -10.56 -0.72
CA VAL A 182 7.50 -11.33 -1.30
C VAL A 182 6.32 -10.41 -1.59
N ILE A 183 5.94 -9.63 -0.59
CA ILE A 183 4.84 -8.68 -0.63
C ILE A 183 5.04 -7.59 -1.70
N ASN A 184 6.24 -7.02 -1.78
CA ASN A 184 6.53 -5.92 -2.71
C ASN A 184 6.69 -6.41 -4.15
N ASN A 185 7.08 -7.67 -4.34
CA ASN A 185 7.29 -8.31 -5.64
C ASN A 185 6.20 -9.34 -5.94
N TYR A 186 4.96 -9.08 -5.51
CA TYR A 186 3.85 -10.04 -5.60
C TYR A 186 3.58 -10.61 -7.01
N GLN A 187 3.91 -9.84 -8.06
CA GLN A 187 3.76 -10.28 -9.45
C GLN A 187 4.74 -11.40 -9.81
N GLU A 188 5.94 -11.40 -9.24
CA GLU A 188 6.96 -12.46 -9.43
C GLU A 188 6.45 -13.82 -8.96
N PHE A 189 5.68 -13.81 -7.87
CA PHE A 189 5.17 -15.01 -7.22
C PHE A 189 3.73 -15.36 -7.61
N ASN A 190 3.07 -14.58 -8.46
CA ASN A 190 1.64 -14.70 -8.78
C ASN A 190 0.73 -14.69 -7.52
N ILE A 191 1.07 -13.85 -6.53
CA ILE A 191 0.33 -13.74 -5.25
C ILE A 191 -0.57 -12.49 -5.23
N ASP A 192 -1.70 -12.55 -4.52
CA ASP A 192 -2.58 -11.41 -4.24
C ASP A 192 -2.01 -10.68 -3.02
N PRO A 193 -1.42 -9.48 -3.19
CA PRO A 193 -0.79 -8.76 -2.09
C PRO A 193 -1.80 -8.29 -1.05
N THR A 194 -3.10 -8.38 -1.30
CA THR A 194 -4.15 -8.02 -0.32
C THR A 194 -4.67 -9.22 0.47
N ASN A 195 -4.14 -10.42 0.20
CA ASN A 195 -4.54 -11.68 0.82
C ASN A 195 -3.32 -12.46 1.33
N VAL A 196 -2.61 -11.82 2.25
CA VAL A 196 -1.38 -12.31 2.85
C VAL A 196 -1.65 -12.85 4.24
N PHE A 197 -1.13 -14.04 4.53
CA PHE A 197 -1.14 -14.67 5.84
C PHE A 197 0.29 -14.93 6.29
N LEU A 198 0.54 -14.81 7.60
CA LEU A 198 1.78 -15.25 8.21
C LEU A 198 1.50 -16.49 9.05
N SER A 199 2.42 -17.44 9.06
CA SER A 199 2.27 -18.68 9.81
C SER A 199 3.60 -19.12 10.38
N GLY A 200 3.56 -19.86 11.46
CA GLY A 200 4.74 -20.52 12.00
C GLY A 200 4.41 -21.41 13.17
N ASP A 201 5.31 -22.34 13.45
CA ASP A 201 5.20 -23.25 14.59
C ASP A 201 6.26 -22.99 15.66
N SER A 202 5.92 -23.23 16.93
CA SER A 202 6.86 -23.06 18.05
C SER A 202 7.51 -21.66 18.04
N ALA A 203 8.85 -21.59 18.03
CA ALA A 203 9.64 -20.36 17.86
C ALA A 203 9.28 -19.55 16.59
N GLY A 204 9.00 -20.24 15.47
CA GLY A 204 8.55 -19.62 14.22
C GLY A 204 7.15 -19.01 14.34
N GLY A 205 6.28 -19.58 15.19
CA GLY A 205 4.99 -18.98 15.52
C GLY A 205 5.14 -17.65 16.26
N GLY A 206 6.05 -17.58 17.24
CA GLY A 206 6.43 -16.31 17.87
C GLY A 206 6.98 -15.30 16.87
N MET A 207 7.87 -15.74 15.98
CA MET A 207 8.40 -14.91 14.89
C MET A 207 7.30 -14.38 13.97
N ALA A 208 6.30 -15.18 13.61
CA ALA A 208 5.18 -14.76 12.75
C ALA A 208 4.42 -13.56 13.33
N VAL A 209 4.18 -13.53 14.65
CA VAL A 209 3.56 -12.39 15.35
C VAL A 209 4.42 -11.14 15.22
N VAL A 210 5.73 -11.27 15.40
CA VAL A 210 6.64 -10.13 15.39
C VAL A 210 6.85 -9.60 13.97
N VAL A 211 6.94 -10.48 12.97
CA VAL A 211 7.01 -10.09 11.54
C VAL A 211 5.72 -9.38 11.12
N GLU A 212 4.55 -9.87 11.54
CA GLU A 212 3.26 -9.21 11.31
C GLU A 212 3.31 -7.74 11.74
N ARG A 213 3.73 -7.51 12.99
CA ARG A 213 3.78 -6.18 13.58
C ARG A 213 4.68 -5.23 12.80
N HIS A 214 5.85 -5.70 12.37
CA HIS A 214 6.79 -4.88 11.60
C HIS A 214 6.19 -4.46 10.25
N LEU A 215 5.62 -5.41 9.51
CA LEU A 215 5.01 -5.14 8.21
C LEU A 215 3.81 -4.20 8.33
N ARG A 216 3.00 -4.36 9.37
CA ARG A 216 1.84 -3.49 9.61
C ARG A 216 2.23 -2.02 9.83
N ARG A 217 3.37 -1.73 10.45
CA ARG A 217 3.87 -0.35 10.65
C ARG A 217 4.29 0.33 9.33
N GLU A 218 4.63 -0.43 8.31
CA GLU A 218 5.10 0.08 7.00
C GLU A 218 3.96 0.52 6.05
N HIS A 219 2.70 0.48 6.50
CA HIS A 219 1.50 0.96 5.80
C HIS A 219 1.17 0.28 4.45
N LYS A 220 1.81 -0.84 4.11
CA LYS A 220 1.43 -1.77 3.02
C LYS A 220 1.99 -3.18 3.31
N PRO A 221 1.30 -4.29 2.97
CA PRO A 221 -0.10 -4.54 2.64
C PRO A 221 -0.91 -5.07 3.84
N VAL A 222 -2.21 -5.35 3.63
CA VAL A 222 -3.11 -5.89 4.66
C VAL A 222 -2.81 -7.37 4.90
N ILE A 223 -2.13 -7.67 6.00
CA ILE A 223 -2.04 -9.03 6.55
C ILE A 223 -3.44 -9.41 7.05
N ARG A 224 -4.00 -10.48 6.48
CA ARG A 224 -5.40 -10.89 6.72
C ARG A 224 -5.55 -11.81 7.91
N GLY A 225 -4.51 -12.57 8.22
CA GLY A 225 -4.47 -13.36 9.43
C GLY A 225 -3.10 -13.92 9.74
N VAL A 226 -2.98 -14.41 10.97
CA VAL A 226 -1.79 -15.10 11.47
C VAL A 226 -2.20 -16.47 11.98
N LEU A 227 -1.48 -17.52 11.56
CA LEU A 227 -1.67 -18.89 12.02
C LEU A 227 -0.54 -19.26 12.97
N LEU A 228 -0.87 -19.50 14.23
CA LEU A 228 0.08 -19.77 15.31
C LEU A 228 -0.04 -21.23 15.75
N LEU A 229 0.98 -22.03 15.43
CA LEU A 229 0.99 -23.45 15.73
C LEU A 229 1.83 -23.69 17.00
N TYR A 230 1.17 -23.95 18.14
CA TYR A 230 1.80 -24.14 19.46
C TYR A 230 2.96 -23.15 19.72
N PRO A 231 2.69 -21.83 19.65
CA PRO A 231 3.71 -20.81 19.53
C PRO A 231 4.49 -20.57 20.84
N LEU A 232 5.78 -20.27 20.71
CA LEU A 232 6.59 -19.69 21.79
C LEU A 232 6.34 -18.17 21.82
N LEU A 233 5.70 -17.67 22.88
CA LEU A 233 5.28 -16.26 22.96
C LEU A 233 5.93 -15.47 24.11
N GLN A 234 6.65 -16.14 25.01
CA GLN A 234 7.40 -15.49 26.09
C GLN A 234 8.58 -16.34 26.56
N LEU A 235 9.61 -15.67 27.08
CA LEU A 235 10.79 -16.29 27.69
C LEU A 235 11.07 -15.71 29.09
N VAL A 236 10.06 -15.23 29.80
CA VAL A 236 10.21 -14.51 31.08
C VAL A 236 9.80 -15.38 32.27
N ASN A 237 8.59 -15.94 32.23
CA ASN A 237 8.03 -16.69 33.36
C ASN A 237 7.92 -18.17 33.02
N PHE A 238 8.85 -18.97 33.51
CA PHE A 238 8.90 -20.43 33.29
C PHE A 238 8.16 -21.21 34.38
N ARG A 239 7.34 -20.52 35.19
CA ARG A 239 6.58 -21.09 36.32
C ARG A 239 5.07 -21.00 36.13
N LEU A 240 4.59 -20.68 34.93
CA LEU A 240 3.16 -20.76 34.59
C LEU A 240 2.66 -22.22 34.71
N SER A 241 1.34 -22.41 34.76
CA SER A 241 0.69 -23.67 35.12
C SER A 241 1.13 -24.85 34.24
N SER A 242 1.21 -24.65 32.92
CA SER A 242 1.63 -25.68 31.96
C SER A 242 3.08 -26.10 32.17
N TYR A 243 3.97 -25.14 32.41
CA TYR A 243 5.38 -25.40 32.72
C TYR A 243 5.47 -26.31 33.95
N ARG A 244 4.82 -25.94 35.05
CA ARG A 244 4.86 -26.73 36.30
C ARG A 244 4.26 -28.13 36.15
N THR A 245 3.19 -28.24 35.35
CA THR A 245 2.46 -29.49 35.16
C THR A 245 3.24 -30.47 34.31
N TYR A 246 3.88 -30.00 33.24
CA TYR A 246 4.51 -30.87 32.24
C TYR A 246 6.03 -31.00 32.36
N LEU A 247 6.72 -30.10 33.07
CA LEU A 247 8.16 -30.22 33.39
C LEU A 247 8.55 -31.57 34.02
N PRO A 248 7.80 -32.15 34.98
CA PRO A 248 8.13 -33.45 35.58
C PRO A 248 8.14 -34.61 34.57
N TYR A 249 7.52 -34.42 33.40
CA TYR A 249 7.51 -35.39 32.32
C TYR A 249 8.55 -35.00 31.26
N ARG A 250 9.84 -35.02 31.61
CA ARG A 250 10.97 -34.61 30.74
C ARG A 250 11.01 -35.22 29.34
N LEU A 251 10.31 -36.32 29.11
CA LEU A 251 10.18 -37.03 27.83
C LEU A 251 8.74 -36.94 27.27
N LEU A 252 7.95 -35.92 27.64
CA LEU A 252 6.55 -35.73 27.24
C LEU A 252 6.35 -34.76 26.06
N SER A 253 7.34 -33.93 25.79
CA SER A 253 7.33 -33.03 24.65
C SER A 253 8.67 -33.12 23.95
N LEU A 254 8.68 -32.88 22.64
CA LEU A 254 9.92 -32.63 21.90
C LEU A 254 10.62 -31.36 22.40
N LEU A 255 9.90 -30.52 23.13
CA LEU A 255 10.42 -29.36 23.85
C LEU A 255 10.72 -29.72 25.30
N ARG A 256 11.98 -30.04 25.59
CA ARG A 256 12.50 -30.32 26.95
C ARG A 256 12.97 -29.03 27.64
N GLU A 257 13.11 -29.07 28.97
CA GLU A 257 13.58 -27.92 29.76
C GLU A 257 14.95 -27.40 29.30
N ASP A 258 15.87 -28.33 29.04
CA ASP A 258 17.23 -28.04 28.61
C ASP A 258 17.29 -27.48 27.17
N ILE A 259 16.33 -27.85 26.32
CA ILE A 259 16.16 -27.25 25.00
C ILE A 259 15.71 -25.80 25.16
N LEU A 260 14.74 -25.51 26.03
CA LEU A 260 14.21 -24.15 26.18
C LEU A 260 15.25 -23.19 26.82
N VAL A 261 16.11 -23.69 27.71
CA VAL A 261 17.29 -22.95 28.20
C VAL A 261 18.24 -22.63 27.04
N GLN A 262 18.48 -23.59 26.14
CA GLN A 262 19.30 -23.36 24.94
C GLN A 262 18.65 -22.38 23.98
N VAL A 263 17.34 -22.45 23.75
CA VAL A 263 16.60 -21.45 22.97
C VAL A 263 16.86 -20.06 23.54
N THR A 264 16.68 -19.90 24.86
CA THR A 264 16.89 -18.62 25.55
C THR A 264 18.32 -18.13 25.38
N ASN A 265 19.31 -18.96 25.68
CA ASN A 265 20.72 -18.58 25.68
C ASN A 265 21.29 -18.37 24.28
N PHE A 266 20.99 -19.26 23.34
CA PHE A 266 21.49 -19.13 21.97
C PHE A 266 20.79 -17.99 21.22
N TYR A 267 19.48 -17.79 21.42
CA TYR A 267 18.78 -16.71 20.75
C TYR A 267 19.17 -15.34 21.31
N MET A 268 19.24 -15.19 22.63
CA MET A 268 19.51 -13.89 23.28
C MET A 268 20.98 -13.60 23.54
N ASN A 269 21.87 -14.55 23.23
CA ASN A 269 23.29 -14.51 23.57
C ASN A 269 23.49 -14.26 25.08
N THR A 270 22.98 -15.18 25.89
CA THR A 270 22.99 -15.13 27.36
C THR A 270 23.50 -16.46 27.96
N THR A 271 23.64 -16.51 29.28
CA THR A 271 24.20 -17.68 29.98
C THR A 271 23.38 -18.08 31.21
N PHE A 272 22.05 -18.03 31.12
CA PHE A 272 21.19 -18.48 32.22
C PHE A 272 21.34 -19.98 32.46
N SER A 273 21.32 -20.38 33.73
CA SER A 273 21.24 -21.78 34.14
C SER A 273 19.79 -22.29 34.18
N ASP A 274 19.62 -23.61 34.13
CA ASP A 274 18.32 -24.27 34.27
C ASP A 274 17.61 -23.86 35.58
N ASP A 275 18.35 -23.75 36.69
CA ASP A 275 17.81 -23.32 37.99
C ASP A 275 17.35 -21.86 37.95
N GLU A 276 18.07 -20.98 37.25
CA GLU A 276 17.70 -19.57 37.14
C GLU A 276 16.40 -19.35 36.37
N LEU A 277 16.22 -20.06 35.25
CA LEU A 277 15.00 -19.95 34.44
C LEU A 277 13.83 -20.68 35.11
N PHE A 278 13.93 -21.98 35.36
CA PHE A 278 12.80 -22.80 35.78
C PHE A 278 12.40 -22.66 37.24
N ASN A 279 13.21 -22.01 38.09
CA ASN A 279 12.78 -21.54 39.41
C ASN A 279 12.51 -20.03 39.47
N ASN A 280 12.50 -19.34 38.32
CA ASN A 280 12.35 -17.88 38.21
C ASN A 280 13.35 -17.09 39.08
N ARG A 281 14.54 -17.63 39.39
CA ARG A 281 15.55 -16.89 40.18
C ARG A 281 16.17 -15.73 39.40
N HIS A 282 16.05 -15.72 38.07
CA HIS A 282 16.47 -14.59 37.25
C HIS A 282 15.57 -13.35 37.39
N LEU A 283 14.38 -13.48 37.97
CA LEU A 283 13.43 -12.40 38.20
C LEU A 283 13.55 -11.84 39.63
N SER A 284 13.48 -10.51 39.75
CA SER A 284 13.18 -9.82 41.00
C SER A 284 11.66 -9.78 41.26
N GLN A 285 11.26 -9.28 42.44
CA GLN A 285 9.84 -9.03 42.74
C GLN A 285 9.23 -8.02 41.75
N ASP A 286 9.97 -6.96 41.40
CA ASP A 286 9.50 -5.92 40.48
C ASP A 286 9.34 -6.48 39.05
N ASP A 287 10.25 -7.35 38.60
CA ASP A 287 10.14 -8.00 37.28
C ASP A 287 8.89 -8.90 37.21
N TYR A 288 8.63 -9.64 38.29
CA TYR A 288 7.48 -10.53 38.36
C TYR A 288 6.17 -9.74 38.32
N GLU A 289 6.08 -8.65 39.08
CA GLU A 289 4.92 -7.75 39.04
C GLU A 289 4.75 -7.09 37.67
N ASN A 290 5.85 -6.65 37.05
CA ASN A 290 5.86 -6.06 35.72
C ASN A 290 5.33 -7.04 34.65
N PHE A 291 5.74 -8.32 34.70
CA PHE A 291 5.24 -9.37 33.80
C PHE A 291 3.72 -9.45 33.85
N PHE A 292 3.13 -9.57 35.05
CA PHE A 292 1.68 -9.67 35.20
C PHE A 292 0.95 -8.35 34.89
N SER A 293 1.55 -7.19 35.20
CA SER A 293 0.94 -5.90 34.82
C SER A 293 0.87 -5.73 33.31
N LYS A 294 1.89 -6.19 32.57
CA LYS A 294 1.93 -6.13 31.11
C LYS A 294 0.90 -7.04 30.44
N LEU A 295 0.48 -8.13 31.09
CA LEU A 295 -0.59 -8.98 30.57
C LEU A 295 -1.94 -8.25 30.57
N ASN A 296 -2.18 -7.34 31.53
CA ASN A 296 -3.39 -6.52 31.65
C ASN A 296 -4.73 -7.30 31.58
N ILE A 297 -4.77 -8.49 32.18
CA ILE A 297 -5.94 -9.39 32.12
C ILE A 297 -6.85 -9.12 33.31
N HIS A 298 -8.00 -8.47 33.06
CA HIS A 298 -8.94 -8.08 34.12
C HIS A 298 -9.74 -9.26 34.72
N ASN A 299 -9.91 -10.34 33.96
CA ASN A 299 -10.54 -11.59 34.42
C ASN A 299 -9.49 -12.71 34.39
N LEU A 300 -8.73 -12.84 35.47
CA LEU A 300 -7.85 -13.99 35.67
C LEU A 300 -8.75 -15.20 36.00
N ASP A 301 -8.56 -16.31 35.29
CA ASP A 301 -9.16 -17.56 35.76
C ASP A 301 -8.45 -18.05 37.04
N GLN A 302 -9.01 -19.09 37.66
CA GLN A 302 -8.48 -19.66 38.90
C GLN A 302 -7.03 -20.16 38.72
N GLU A 303 -6.70 -20.66 37.53
CA GLU A 303 -5.39 -21.21 37.20
C GLU A 303 -4.32 -20.11 37.12
N MET A 304 -4.66 -18.98 36.50
CA MET A 304 -3.81 -17.78 36.43
C MET A 304 -3.64 -17.11 37.79
N THR A 305 -4.70 -17.11 38.62
CA THR A 305 -4.62 -16.63 40.01
C THR A 305 -3.66 -17.52 40.83
N ASP A 306 -3.73 -18.83 40.63
CA ASP A 306 -2.80 -19.79 41.23
C ASP A 306 -1.37 -19.64 40.70
N ASP A 307 -1.20 -19.27 39.43
CA ASP A 307 0.11 -18.93 38.85
C ASP A 307 0.74 -17.73 39.55
N MET A 308 -0.01 -16.64 39.72
CA MET A 308 0.43 -15.44 40.44
C MET A 308 0.88 -15.78 41.87
N ASN A 309 0.11 -16.60 42.58
CA ASN A 309 0.38 -17.01 43.96
C ASN A 309 1.60 -17.95 44.10
N LYS A 310 1.99 -18.65 43.03
CA LYS A 310 3.09 -19.64 43.01
C LYS A 310 4.32 -19.11 42.25
N ARG A 311 4.74 -17.89 42.61
CA ARG A 311 5.78 -17.04 41.97
C ARG A 311 7.21 -17.59 41.77
N GLY A 312 7.51 -18.80 42.24
CA GLY A 312 8.87 -19.35 42.18
C GLY A 312 9.79 -18.80 43.28
N LEU A 313 11.10 -18.99 43.11
CA LEU A 313 12.15 -18.58 44.05
C LEU A 313 12.79 -17.26 43.58
N LEU A 314 11.98 -16.20 43.48
CA LEU A 314 12.43 -14.88 43.05
C LEU A 314 13.70 -14.43 43.79
N SER A 315 14.62 -13.81 43.08
CA SER A 315 15.84 -13.26 43.66
C SER A 315 15.63 -11.84 44.19
N LYS A 316 16.57 -11.36 45.00
CA LYS A 316 16.54 -9.97 45.49
C LYS A 316 16.77 -8.94 44.38
N THR A 317 17.49 -9.33 43.33
CA THR A 317 17.91 -8.46 42.23
C THR A 317 17.86 -9.26 40.94
N SER A 318 17.36 -8.67 39.87
CA SER A 318 17.27 -9.29 38.54
C SER A 318 18.63 -9.79 38.05
N HIS A 319 18.63 -10.89 37.31
CA HIS A 319 19.81 -11.28 36.55
C HIS A 319 20.14 -10.19 35.49
N PRO A 320 21.42 -9.87 35.22
CA PRO A 320 21.80 -8.76 34.34
C PRO A 320 21.22 -8.80 32.93
N ASP A 321 20.93 -10.00 32.43
CA ASP A 321 20.34 -10.21 31.09
C ASP A 321 18.81 -10.32 31.08
N THR A 322 18.12 -10.32 32.23
CA THR A 322 16.67 -10.52 32.31
C THR A 322 15.87 -9.51 31.48
N TRP A 323 16.33 -8.26 31.43
CA TRP A 323 15.65 -7.20 30.67
C TRP A 323 15.51 -7.52 29.17
N LYS A 324 16.42 -8.32 28.60
CA LYS A 324 16.36 -8.75 27.20
C LYS A 324 15.12 -9.61 26.92
N LEU A 325 14.67 -10.39 27.91
CA LEU A 325 13.54 -11.30 27.79
C LEU A 325 12.19 -10.56 27.78
N PHE A 326 12.16 -9.32 28.29
CA PHE A 326 10.98 -8.44 28.28
C PHE A 326 10.80 -7.66 26.97
N ASP A 327 11.75 -7.73 26.03
CA ASP A 327 11.59 -7.15 24.70
C ASP A 327 10.39 -7.79 24.00
N GLU A 328 9.46 -6.97 23.52
CA GLU A 328 8.24 -7.43 22.85
C GLU A 328 8.49 -8.10 21.49
N ASN A 329 9.69 -8.00 20.93
CA ASN A 329 10.12 -8.76 19.75
C ASN A 329 10.66 -10.17 20.11
N VAL A 330 10.89 -10.42 21.40
CA VAL A 330 11.35 -11.69 21.96
C VAL A 330 10.19 -12.41 22.64
N SER A 331 9.44 -11.67 23.45
CA SER A 331 8.24 -12.12 24.17
C SER A 331 7.02 -11.35 23.67
N PRO A 332 6.47 -11.66 22.47
CA PRO A 332 5.32 -10.96 21.90
C PRO A 332 4.05 -11.04 22.76
N LEU A 333 3.95 -12.00 23.68
CA LEU A 333 2.89 -12.02 24.70
C LEU A 333 2.85 -10.75 25.55
N LEU A 334 3.98 -10.04 25.70
CA LEU A 334 4.14 -8.86 26.55
C LEU A 334 4.01 -7.53 25.80
N ALA A 335 3.60 -7.56 24.53
CA ALA A 335 3.34 -6.37 23.75
C ALA A 335 2.21 -5.51 24.37
N ASP A 336 2.26 -4.21 24.12
CA ASP A 336 1.26 -3.27 24.62
C ASP A 336 -0.11 -3.51 23.96
N ASP A 337 -1.19 -3.25 24.70
CA ASP A 337 -2.56 -3.47 24.21
C ASP A 337 -2.87 -2.67 22.93
N GLU A 338 -2.29 -1.48 22.75
CA GLU A 338 -2.46 -0.69 21.53
C GLU A 338 -1.89 -1.41 20.30
N ILE A 339 -0.78 -2.14 20.49
CA ILE A 339 -0.16 -2.96 19.44
C ILE A 339 -1.06 -4.16 19.12
N LEU A 340 -1.57 -4.83 20.16
CA LEU A 340 -2.38 -6.03 20.05
C LEU A 340 -3.80 -5.76 19.50
N ARG A 341 -4.43 -4.62 19.79
CA ARG A 341 -5.75 -4.23 19.24
C ARG A 341 -5.81 -4.24 17.71
N ASN A 342 -4.66 -4.04 17.09
CA ASN A 342 -4.50 -3.94 15.65
C ASN A 342 -3.98 -5.25 15.02
N THR A 343 -3.83 -6.32 15.81
CA THR A 343 -3.46 -7.65 15.31
C THR A 343 -4.56 -8.18 14.38
N PRO A 344 -4.22 -8.78 13.24
CA PRO A 344 -5.19 -9.33 12.31
C PRO A 344 -5.87 -10.58 12.89
N ALA A 345 -6.81 -11.15 12.13
CA ALA A 345 -7.52 -12.35 12.57
C ALA A 345 -6.51 -13.47 12.90
N THR A 346 -6.55 -14.00 14.12
CA THR A 346 -5.52 -14.94 14.58
C THR A 346 -6.11 -16.32 14.81
N PHE A 347 -5.49 -17.35 14.21
CA PHE A 347 -5.79 -18.75 14.45
C PHE A 347 -4.70 -19.33 15.35
N ILE A 348 -5.08 -19.92 16.50
CA ILE A 348 -4.14 -20.42 17.50
C ILE A 348 -4.40 -21.92 17.73
N VAL A 349 -3.36 -22.72 17.56
CA VAL A 349 -3.32 -24.13 17.96
C VAL A 349 -2.55 -24.21 19.26
N ALA A 350 -3.17 -24.78 20.28
CA ALA A 350 -2.51 -25.07 21.55
C ALA A 350 -2.52 -26.58 21.81
N CYS A 351 -1.38 -27.15 22.19
CA CYS A 351 -1.25 -28.57 22.49
C CYS A 351 -1.55 -28.84 23.97
N THR A 352 -2.40 -29.83 24.27
CA THR A 352 -2.75 -30.16 25.67
C THR A 352 -1.53 -30.61 26.48
N TYR A 353 -0.62 -31.40 25.90
CA TYR A 353 0.56 -31.92 26.59
C TYR A 353 1.82 -31.11 26.19
N ASP A 354 1.83 -29.82 26.51
CA ASP A 354 2.88 -28.89 26.14
C ASP A 354 3.17 -27.86 27.24
N ILE A 355 4.45 -27.56 27.46
CA ILE A 355 4.88 -26.51 28.40
C ILE A 355 4.47 -25.12 27.91
N LEU A 356 4.26 -24.89 26.60
CA LEU A 356 3.84 -23.61 26.05
C LEU A 356 2.32 -23.38 26.04
N LEU A 357 1.53 -24.33 26.59
CA LEU A 357 0.07 -24.23 26.62
C LEU A 357 -0.42 -22.94 27.30
N SER A 358 0.14 -22.59 28.45
CA SER A 358 -0.23 -21.34 29.15
C SER A 358 0.08 -20.11 28.32
N ASP A 359 1.19 -20.08 27.58
CA ASP A 359 1.55 -18.93 26.73
C ASP A 359 0.49 -18.67 25.65
N ALA A 360 0.07 -19.73 24.95
CA ALA A 360 -0.96 -19.65 23.92
C ALA A 360 -2.33 -19.22 24.48
N GLN A 361 -2.71 -19.75 25.66
CA GLN A 361 -3.96 -19.39 26.34
C GLN A 361 -3.97 -17.93 26.79
N LEU A 362 -2.87 -17.46 27.37
CA LEU A 362 -2.72 -16.06 27.78
C LEU A 362 -2.85 -15.13 26.59
N TYR A 363 -2.17 -15.43 25.48
CA TYR A 363 -2.23 -14.61 24.28
C TYR A 363 -3.64 -14.57 23.68
N PHE A 364 -4.31 -15.72 23.59
CA PHE A 364 -5.70 -15.82 23.16
C PHE A 364 -6.63 -14.96 24.01
N ASN A 365 -6.52 -15.07 25.34
CA ASN A 365 -7.35 -14.31 26.28
C ASN A 365 -7.12 -12.79 26.12
N ARG A 366 -5.87 -12.36 25.93
CA ARG A 366 -5.55 -10.94 25.65
C ARG A 366 -6.20 -10.46 24.36
N LEU A 367 -6.07 -11.22 23.27
CA LEU A 367 -6.71 -10.86 21.99
C LEU A 367 -8.24 -10.80 22.12
N GLN A 368 -8.86 -11.72 22.87
CA GLN A 368 -10.32 -11.70 23.10
C GLN A 368 -10.76 -10.46 23.88
N GLN A 369 -10.05 -10.11 24.95
CA GLN A 369 -10.37 -8.91 25.76
C GLN A 369 -10.27 -7.62 24.95
N LEU A 370 -9.39 -7.58 23.95
CA LEU A 370 -9.20 -6.45 23.04
C LEU A 370 -10.16 -6.45 21.85
N ASN A 371 -11.13 -7.37 21.80
CA ASN A 371 -12.07 -7.58 20.68
C ASN A 371 -11.39 -7.88 19.33
N VAL A 372 -10.17 -8.44 19.36
CA VAL A 372 -9.49 -8.92 18.15
C VAL A 372 -10.14 -10.24 17.76
N LYS A 373 -10.50 -10.41 16.47
CA LYS A 373 -11.05 -11.68 15.98
C LYS A 373 -10.00 -12.79 16.13
N ASN A 374 -10.24 -13.74 17.01
CA ASN A 374 -9.35 -14.87 17.21
C ASN A 374 -10.15 -16.16 17.39
N ILE A 375 -9.54 -17.27 16.99
CA ILE A 375 -10.07 -18.62 17.17
C ILE A 375 -8.94 -19.45 17.76
N MET A 376 -9.20 -20.10 18.88
CA MET A 376 -8.30 -21.10 19.45
C MET A 376 -9.02 -22.44 19.41
N TYR A 377 -8.37 -23.43 18.80
CA TYR A 377 -8.82 -24.80 18.89
C TYR A 377 -8.27 -25.39 20.17
N ARG A 378 -9.15 -25.53 21.18
CA ARG A 378 -8.79 -26.10 22.47
C ARG A 378 -8.78 -27.63 22.38
N GLU A 379 -7.63 -28.17 22.75
CA GLU A 379 -7.43 -29.53 23.26
C GLU A 379 -7.50 -30.68 22.23
N TYR A 380 -6.70 -30.59 21.17
CA TYR A 380 -6.13 -31.83 20.65
C TYR A 380 -5.27 -32.44 21.77
N ALA A 381 -5.53 -33.69 22.13
CA ALA A 381 -4.76 -34.43 23.13
C ALA A 381 -3.36 -34.84 22.57
N ILE A 382 -2.60 -33.83 22.14
CA ILE A 382 -1.33 -33.90 21.40
C ILE A 382 -0.21 -33.16 22.16
N PHE A 383 0.98 -33.19 21.59
CA PHE A 383 2.22 -32.68 22.18
C PHE A 383 2.93 -31.69 21.24
N HIS A 384 3.89 -30.95 21.78
CA HIS A 384 4.68 -29.96 21.03
C HIS A 384 5.38 -30.57 19.80
N GLY A 385 5.23 -29.94 18.63
CA GLY A 385 5.88 -30.37 17.38
C GLY A 385 5.17 -31.50 16.63
N VAL A 386 3.93 -31.88 17.00
CA VAL A 386 3.22 -33.00 16.37
C VAL A 386 3.05 -32.84 14.84
N MET A 387 3.00 -31.61 14.31
CA MET A 387 2.75 -31.38 12.89
C MET A 387 3.95 -31.68 11.99
N THR A 388 5.16 -31.79 12.53
CA THR A 388 6.34 -32.18 11.74
C THR A 388 6.33 -33.68 11.38
N PHE A 389 5.41 -34.46 11.97
CA PHE A 389 5.29 -35.91 11.72
C PHE A 389 4.16 -36.27 10.76
N VAL A 390 3.62 -35.30 10.02
CA VAL A 390 2.64 -35.56 8.96
C VAL A 390 3.31 -36.41 7.88
N ASP A 391 2.59 -37.44 7.42
CA ASP A 391 3.05 -38.49 6.50
C ASP A 391 4.18 -39.41 7.01
N PHE A 392 4.58 -39.31 8.28
CA PHE A 392 5.47 -40.34 8.85
C PHE A 392 4.74 -41.67 9.02
N PRO A 393 5.45 -42.82 9.01
CA PRO A 393 4.85 -44.13 9.31
C PRO A 393 4.13 -44.19 10.67
N VAL A 394 4.45 -43.26 11.58
CA VAL A 394 3.88 -43.13 12.93
C VAL A 394 3.06 -41.84 13.08
N ALA A 395 2.51 -41.29 11.99
CA ALA A 395 1.75 -40.04 11.98
C ALA A 395 0.51 -40.07 12.91
N PHE A 396 0.08 -38.88 13.31
CA PHE A 396 -1.11 -38.62 14.12
C PHE A 396 -2.21 -38.04 13.22
N ASN A 397 -3.43 -38.56 13.34
CA ASN A 397 -4.56 -38.06 12.54
C ASN A 397 -4.88 -36.60 12.91
N GLU A 398 -4.70 -36.27 14.19
CA GLU A 398 -4.89 -34.94 14.76
C GLU A 398 -3.99 -33.89 14.09
N ALA A 399 -2.82 -34.29 13.58
CA ALA A 399 -1.95 -33.37 12.82
C ALA A 399 -2.59 -32.98 11.47
N PHE A 400 -3.29 -33.90 10.79
CA PHE A 400 -4.04 -33.59 9.58
C PHE A 400 -5.26 -32.72 9.87
N ASP A 401 -5.97 -32.99 10.97
CA ASP A 401 -7.12 -32.19 11.39
C ASP A 401 -6.72 -30.73 11.63
N ILE A 402 -5.58 -30.50 12.30
CA ILE A 402 -5.04 -29.15 12.53
C ILE A 402 -4.72 -28.43 11.22
N ILE A 403 -4.07 -29.11 10.27
CA ILE A 403 -3.77 -28.50 8.96
C ILE A 403 -5.07 -28.17 8.22
N ASN A 404 -6.04 -29.08 8.24
CA ASN A 404 -7.33 -28.85 7.61
C ASN A 404 -8.07 -27.66 8.23
N ASP A 405 -8.13 -27.55 9.55
CA ASP A 405 -8.80 -26.43 10.23
C ASP A 405 -8.06 -25.09 10.03
N SER A 406 -6.72 -25.13 10.03
CA SER A 406 -5.88 -23.99 9.64
C SER A 406 -6.20 -23.55 8.21
N ALA A 407 -6.40 -24.50 7.29
CA ALA A 407 -6.75 -24.22 5.91
C ALA A 407 -8.15 -23.62 5.77
N GLN A 408 -9.14 -24.16 6.48
CA GLN A 408 -10.50 -23.61 6.50
C GLN A 408 -10.53 -22.17 7.00
N PHE A 409 -9.72 -21.83 7.99
CA PHE A 409 -9.58 -20.44 8.46
C PHE A 409 -9.14 -19.49 7.34
N VAL A 410 -8.10 -19.87 6.58
CA VAL A 410 -7.58 -19.10 5.43
C VAL A 410 -8.62 -18.97 4.32
N VAL A 411 -9.29 -20.07 3.96
CA VAL A 411 -10.31 -20.11 2.90
C VAL A 411 -11.51 -19.23 3.27
N ASN A 412 -11.97 -19.28 4.52
CA ASN A 412 -13.11 -18.49 4.98
C ASN A 412 -12.83 -16.98 4.92
N ILE A 413 -11.65 -16.55 5.36
CA ILE A 413 -11.25 -15.14 5.29
C ILE A 413 -11.12 -14.69 3.83
N THR A 414 -10.49 -15.49 2.98
CA THR A 414 -10.34 -15.22 1.55
C THR A 414 -11.69 -15.07 0.86
N THR A 415 -12.63 -16.00 1.11
CA THR A 415 -13.95 -16.00 0.50
C THR A 415 -14.77 -14.77 0.91
N LEU A 416 -14.72 -14.39 2.19
CA LEU A 416 -15.40 -13.19 2.69
C LEU A 416 -14.90 -11.91 1.98
N VAL A 417 -13.58 -11.79 1.80
CA VAL A 417 -12.98 -10.63 1.10
C VAL A 417 -13.44 -10.58 -0.36
N ASN A 418 -13.44 -11.72 -1.05
CA ASN A 418 -13.90 -11.78 -2.44
C ASN A 418 -15.39 -11.44 -2.58
N ALA A 419 -16.24 -11.88 -1.64
CA ALA A 419 -17.65 -11.51 -1.61
C ALA A 419 -17.85 -10.00 -1.38
N GLN A 420 -17.08 -9.40 -0.45
CA GLN A 420 -17.09 -7.95 -0.23
C GLN A 420 -16.66 -7.17 -1.47
N ARG A 421 -15.60 -7.61 -2.15
CA ARG A 421 -15.13 -7.01 -3.42
C ARG A 421 -16.20 -7.07 -4.50
N LEU A 422 -16.85 -8.22 -4.66
CA LEU A 422 -17.92 -8.38 -5.64
C LEU A 422 -19.14 -7.52 -5.30
N ALA A 423 -19.50 -7.39 -4.02
CA ALA A 423 -20.57 -6.51 -3.56
C ALA A 423 -20.24 -5.02 -3.83
N ILE A 424 -19.02 -4.58 -3.54
CA ILE A 424 -18.54 -3.22 -3.84
C ILE A 424 -18.57 -2.98 -5.35
N PHE A 425 -18.05 -3.91 -6.15
CA PHE A 425 -18.10 -3.83 -7.61
C PHE A 425 -19.53 -3.75 -8.12
N GLY A 426 -20.44 -4.61 -7.62
CA GLY A 426 -21.86 -4.58 -7.93
C GLY A 426 -22.52 -3.25 -7.57
N ALA A 427 -22.19 -2.68 -6.40
CA ALA A 427 -22.68 -1.37 -5.97
C ALA A 427 -22.17 -0.24 -6.87
N ILE A 428 -20.89 -0.28 -7.29
CA ILE A 428 -20.33 0.68 -8.26
C ILE A 428 -21.06 0.57 -9.59
N VAL A 429 -21.23 -0.65 -10.14
CA VAL A 429 -21.94 -0.88 -11.40
C VAL A 429 -23.40 -0.40 -11.31
N ALA A 430 -24.10 -0.75 -10.22
CA ALA A 430 -25.47 -0.29 -9.99
C ALA A 430 -25.55 1.24 -9.87
N SER A 431 -24.55 1.88 -9.25
CA SER A 431 -24.46 3.34 -9.17
C SER A 431 -24.21 3.98 -10.54
N ILE A 432 -23.35 3.37 -11.37
CA ILE A 432 -23.12 3.81 -12.77
C ILE A 432 -24.44 3.73 -13.53
N ILE A 433 -25.11 2.58 -13.49
CA ILE A 433 -26.38 2.36 -14.20
C ILE A 433 -27.46 3.33 -13.68
N GLY A 434 -27.62 3.45 -12.37
CA GLY A 434 -28.58 4.36 -11.74
C GLY A 434 -28.35 5.82 -12.13
N TYR A 435 -27.09 6.28 -12.12
CA TYR A 435 -26.77 7.61 -12.61
C TYR A 435 -27.02 7.74 -14.11
N LEU A 436 -26.61 6.76 -14.92
CA LEU A 436 -26.86 6.79 -16.36
C LEU A 436 -28.36 6.97 -16.62
N TYR A 437 -29.24 6.26 -15.92
CA TYR A 437 -30.70 6.44 -16.03
C TYR A 437 -31.17 7.84 -15.65
N GLN A 438 -30.59 8.45 -14.60
CA GLN A 438 -30.99 9.77 -14.10
C GLN A 438 -30.29 10.96 -14.79
N ALA A 439 -29.18 10.71 -15.49
CA ALA A 439 -28.37 11.76 -16.08
C ALA A 439 -29.16 12.48 -17.19
N PRO A 440 -29.36 13.80 -17.08
CA PRO A 440 -30.13 14.55 -18.06
C PRO A 440 -29.45 14.46 -19.43
N ASN A 441 -30.27 14.39 -20.49
CA ASN A 441 -29.77 14.57 -21.84
C ASN A 441 -29.28 16.01 -21.97
N ILE A 442 -28.05 16.17 -22.44
CA ILE A 442 -27.49 17.48 -22.76
C ILE A 442 -27.94 17.79 -24.17
N GLU A 443 -28.86 18.74 -24.31
CA GLU A 443 -29.37 19.14 -25.62
C GLU A 443 -28.21 19.55 -26.56
N GLY A 444 -28.29 19.06 -27.80
CA GLY A 444 -27.36 19.40 -28.88
C GLY A 444 -26.07 18.57 -28.97
N ILE A 445 -25.72 17.76 -27.96
CA ILE A 445 -24.51 16.91 -28.01
C ILE A 445 -24.79 15.66 -28.85
N SER A 446 -23.95 15.37 -29.86
CA SER A 446 -24.14 14.21 -30.76
C SER A 446 -23.80 12.87 -30.13
N GLN A 447 -22.72 12.81 -29.33
CA GLN A 447 -22.21 11.59 -28.67
C GLN A 447 -22.72 11.46 -27.22
N THR A 448 -24.02 11.68 -27.00
CA THR A 448 -24.66 11.80 -25.66
C THR A 448 -24.34 10.64 -24.73
N ASN A 449 -24.34 9.39 -25.22
CA ASN A 449 -24.08 8.22 -24.37
C ASN A 449 -22.65 8.19 -23.82
N LYS A 450 -21.65 8.57 -24.64
CA LYS A 450 -20.25 8.67 -24.20
C LYS A 450 -20.11 9.74 -23.12
N VAL A 451 -20.74 10.89 -23.33
CA VAL A 451 -20.71 12.00 -22.37
C VAL A 451 -21.41 11.60 -21.07
N ARG A 452 -22.61 11.01 -21.11
CA ARG A 452 -23.30 10.50 -19.91
C ARG A 452 -22.45 9.50 -19.12
N MET A 453 -21.78 8.57 -19.80
CA MET A 453 -20.89 7.59 -19.17
C MET A 453 -19.67 8.24 -18.50
N LEU A 454 -19.06 9.23 -19.15
CA LEU A 454 -17.97 9.98 -18.53
C LEU A 454 -18.43 10.72 -17.27
N GLY A 455 -19.57 11.44 -17.34
CA GLY A 455 -20.13 12.16 -16.19
C GLY A 455 -20.48 11.22 -15.03
N ALA A 456 -21.00 10.03 -15.34
CA ALA A 456 -21.26 8.98 -14.35
C ALA A 456 -19.99 8.57 -13.62
N THR A 457 -18.92 8.33 -14.40
CA THR A 457 -17.61 7.91 -13.89
C THR A 457 -17.04 8.96 -12.96
N MET A 458 -17.07 10.24 -13.37
CA MET A 458 -16.58 11.36 -12.55
C MET A 458 -17.37 11.54 -11.26
N LYS A 459 -18.71 11.45 -11.32
CA LYS A 459 -19.57 11.58 -10.13
C LYS A 459 -19.32 10.45 -9.14
N ILE A 460 -19.11 9.23 -9.61
CA ILE A 460 -18.81 8.08 -8.74
C ILE A 460 -17.44 8.21 -8.10
N MET A 461 -16.42 8.64 -8.86
CA MET A 461 -15.11 8.93 -8.27
C MET A 461 -15.22 10.00 -7.17
N HIS A 462 -16.04 11.02 -7.37
CA HIS A 462 -16.30 12.02 -6.34
C HIS A 462 -17.03 11.44 -5.13
N MET A 463 -18.07 10.62 -5.31
CA MET A 463 -18.79 9.95 -4.21
C MET A 463 -17.89 9.02 -3.40
N ILE A 464 -17.06 8.22 -4.08
CA ILE A 464 -16.04 7.37 -3.44
C ILE A 464 -15.04 8.23 -2.68
N GLY A 465 -14.60 9.34 -3.27
CA GLY A 465 -13.74 10.34 -2.62
C GLY A 465 -14.33 10.87 -1.32
N SER A 466 -15.58 11.37 -1.37
CA SER A 466 -16.28 11.89 -0.19
C SER A 466 -16.50 10.83 0.87
N ALA A 467 -16.86 9.60 0.48
CA ALA A 467 -17.06 8.50 1.41
C ALA A 467 -15.75 8.10 2.11
N ALA A 468 -14.65 8.00 1.36
CA ALA A 468 -13.34 7.68 1.93
C ALA A 468 -12.84 8.77 2.87
N GLU A 469 -13.13 10.04 2.59
CA GLU A 469 -12.80 11.16 3.46
C GLU A 469 -13.61 11.14 4.75
N LEU A 470 -14.93 10.88 4.65
CA LEU A 470 -15.80 10.74 5.82
C LEU A 470 -15.42 9.56 6.71
N LEU A 471 -14.85 8.50 6.14
CA LEU A 471 -14.34 7.32 6.85
C LEU A 471 -12.88 7.46 7.33
N GLY A 472 -12.21 8.58 7.03
CA GLY A 472 -10.80 8.80 7.40
C GLY A 472 -9.78 7.93 6.65
N LEU A 473 -10.17 7.35 5.50
CA LEU A 473 -9.33 6.42 4.72
C LEU A 473 -8.39 7.13 3.74
N SER A 474 -8.83 8.26 3.17
CA SER A 474 -8.09 9.05 2.19
C SER A 474 -8.78 10.41 2.02
N THR A 475 -8.10 11.41 1.47
CA THR A 475 -8.75 12.66 1.06
C THR A 475 -9.45 12.50 -0.29
N GLN A 476 -10.51 13.27 -0.53
CA GLN A 476 -11.17 13.33 -1.83
C GLN A 476 -10.20 13.75 -2.95
N THR A 477 -9.31 14.70 -2.69
CA THR A 477 -8.27 15.16 -3.63
C THR A 477 -7.41 14.01 -4.14
N LEU A 478 -6.92 13.15 -3.23
CA LEU A 478 -6.04 12.04 -3.57
C LEU A 478 -6.76 10.99 -4.43
N ILE A 479 -8.03 10.70 -4.12
CA ILE A 479 -8.83 9.74 -4.89
C ILE A 479 -9.10 10.27 -6.30
N VAL A 480 -9.42 11.56 -6.44
CA VAL A 480 -9.68 12.16 -7.76
C VAL A 480 -8.39 12.22 -8.60
N ARG A 481 -7.24 12.54 -8.00
CA ARG A 481 -5.92 12.50 -8.68
C ARG A 481 -5.62 11.10 -9.20
N LYS A 482 -5.65 10.09 -8.33
CA LYS A 482 -5.39 8.69 -8.70
C LYS A 482 -6.40 8.16 -9.71
N GLY A 483 -7.68 8.50 -9.56
CA GLY A 483 -8.73 8.12 -10.51
C GLY A 483 -8.47 8.70 -11.91
N SER A 484 -8.05 9.96 -11.98
CA SER A 484 -7.68 10.63 -13.23
C SER A 484 -6.45 9.99 -13.88
N GLU A 485 -5.48 9.54 -13.08
CA GLU A 485 -4.33 8.76 -13.55
C GLU A 485 -4.70 7.35 -14.03
N LEU A 486 -5.69 6.67 -13.44
CA LEU A 486 -6.10 5.34 -13.90
C LEU A 486 -6.71 5.34 -15.31
N VAL A 487 -7.28 6.47 -15.74
CA VAL A 487 -7.73 6.68 -17.14
C VAL A 487 -6.54 6.62 -18.12
N LYS A 488 -5.29 6.84 -17.65
CA LYS A 488 -4.04 6.64 -18.41
C LYS A 488 -3.91 5.21 -18.93
N TYR A 489 -4.23 4.19 -18.13
CA TYR A 489 -4.02 2.79 -18.52
C TYR A 489 -4.97 2.29 -19.62
N VAL A 490 -6.01 3.08 -19.95
CA VAL A 490 -6.91 2.81 -21.07
C VAL A 490 -6.47 3.57 -22.34
N LYS A 491 -5.49 4.48 -22.23
CA LYS A 491 -4.94 5.27 -23.33
C LYS A 491 -3.47 4.88 -23.59
N ASP A 492 -3.24 4.44 -24.82
CA ASP A 492 -1.95 4.15 -25.46
C ASP A 492 -1.34 2.77 -25.18
N LYS A 493 -1.59 1.85 -26.11
CA LYS A 493 -0.50 1.01 -26.63
C LYS A 493 0.41 1.96 -27.40
N ASP A 494 1.69 2.02 -27.02
CA ASP A 494 2.74 2.73 -27.75
C ASP A 494 2.79 2.25 -29.22
N GLU A 495 2.08 2.94 -30.10
CA GLU A 495 2.35 2.94 -31.54
C GLU A 495 3.30 4.11 -31.85
N ASP A 496 4.16 3.94 -32.86
CA ASP A 496 5.16 4.91 -33.30
C ASP A 496 4.54 6.29 -33.60
N THR A 497 4.53 7.19 -32.61
CA THR A 497 3.75 8.45 -32.64
C THR A 497 4.38 9.55 -33.47
N GLY A 498 5.61 9.37 -33.96
CA GLY A 498 6.36 10.44 -34.61
C GLY A 498 6.88 11.53 -33.65
N LEU A 499 6.90 11.27 -32.34
CA LEU A 499 7.26 12.23 -31.30
C LEU A 499 8.44 11.75 -30.43
N GLN A 500 9.30 12.69 -30.03
CA GLN A 500 10.29 12.53 -28.98
C GLN A 500 9.78 13.17 -27.69
N ILE A 501 9.68 12.39 -26.61
CA ILE A 501 9.23 12.85 -25.29
C ILE A 501 10.38 12.77 -24.31
N GLU A 502 10.64 13.87 -23.60
CA GLU A 502 11.70 13.99 -22.59
C GLU A 502 11.10 14.60 -21.30
N ASN A 503 11.33 13.96 -20.16
CA ASN A 503 11.01 14.55 -18.85
C ASN A 503 12.30 15.12 -18.24
N THR A 504 12.28 16.39 -17.84
CA THR A 504 13.44 17.09 -17.26
C THR A 504 13.00 18.14 -16.24
N LEU A 505 13.95 18.76 -15.56
CA LEU A 505 13.74 19.98 -14.79
C LEU A 505 14.11 21.23 -15.60
N ILE A 506 13.33 22.30 -15.40
CA ILE A 506 13.65 23.69 -15.77
C ILE A 506 13.38 24.54 -14.52
N GLU A 507 14.36 25.29 -14.02
CA GLU A 507 14.23 26.08 -12.78
C GLU A 507 13.67 25.26 -11.58
N ASN A 508 14.12 24.01 -11.44
CA ASN A 508 13.62 23.03 -10.45
C ASN A 508 12.13 22.65 -10.57
N VAL A 509 11.45 23.05 -11.64
CA VAL A 509 10.09 22.62 -11.98
C VAL A 509 10.16 21.44 -12.94
N ARG A 510 9.40 20.38 -12.68
CA ARG A 510 9.28 19.24 -13.59
C ARG A 510 8.56 19.68 -14.85
N VAL A 511 9.09 19.30 -16.01
CA VAL A 511 8.47 19.54 -17.31
C VAL A 511 8.57 18.30 -18.18
N ARG A 512 7.57 18.13 -19.05
CA ARG A 512 7.62 17.21 -20.18
C ARG A 512 7.76 17.99 -21.46
N ILE A 513 8.83 17.72 -22.20
CA ILE A 513 9.06 18.31 -23.50
C ILE A 513 8.67 17.29 -24.57
N VAL A 514 7.70 17.65 -25.39
CA VAL A 514 7.19 16.85 -26.51
C VAL A 514 7.63 17.51 -27.81
N ARG A 515 8.37 16.78 -28.65
CA ARG A 515 8.94 17.29 -29.91
C ARG A 515 8.57 16.39 -31.09
N PRO A 516 8.35 16.94 -32.29
CA PRO A 516 8.31 16.14 -33.52
C PRO A 516 9.67 15.47 -33.83
N LEU A 517 9.65 14.19 -34.20
CA LEU A 517 10.85 13.45 -34.63
C LEU A 517 11.48 14.09 -35.89
N ASN A 518 12.82 14.00 -36.01
CA ASN A 518 13.62 14.49 -37.14
C ASN A 518 13.59 16.01 -37.40
N SER A 519 13.24 16.83 -36.40
CA SER A 519 13.39 18.28 -36.48
C SER A 519 14.83 18.72 -36.15
N ASN A 520 15.58 19.17 -37.17
CA ASN A 520 16.94 19.72 -37.01
C ASN A 520 16.96 21.24 -36.75
N ASP A 521 15.79 21.89 -36.74
CA ASP A 521 15.64 23.35 -36.67
C ASP A 521 15.20 23.86 -35.28
N ASN A 522 15.41 25.16 -35.04
CA ASN A 522 14.78 25.88 -33.94
C ASN A 522 13.27 26.06 -34.22
N LEU A 523 12.45 25.17 -33.66
CA LEU A 523 10.99 25.17 -33.86
C LEU A 523 10.28 26.23 -33.00
N PRO A 524 9.08 26.68 -33.39
CA PRO A 524 8.19 27.37 -32.46
C PRO A 524 7.88 26.50 -31.24
N ALA A 525 7.52 27.14 -30.13
CA ALA A 525 7.14 26.42 -28.93
C ALA A 525 5.82 26.89 -28.32
N ILE A 526 5.15 25.96 -27.67
CA ILE A 526 4.01 26.20 -26.79
C ILE A 526 4.41 25.77 -25.38
N ILE A 527 4.36 26.68 -24.43
CA ILE A 527 4.47 26.36 -23.01
C ILE A 527 3.04 26.12 -22.52
N TYR A 528 2.75 24.87 -22.16
CA TYR A 528 1.41 24.41 -21.86
C TYR A 528 1.23 24.21 -20.35
N PHE A 529 0.21 24.87 -19.80
CA PHE A 529 -0.23 24.71 -18.42
C PHE A 529 -1.51 23.89 -18.41
N HIS A 530 -1.47 22.73 -17.75
CA HIS A 530 -2.61 21.84 -17.72
C HIS A 530 -3.75 22.39 -16.84
N GLY A 531 -4.98 22.06 -17.18
CA GLY A 531 -6.16 22.28 -16.35
C GLY A 531 -6.24 21.33 -15.16
N GLY A 532 -7.35 21.40 -14.43
CA GLY A 532 -7.57 20.58 -13.23
C GLY A 532 -7.75 21.38 -11.94
N ALA A 533 -8.46 22.50 -12.00
CA ALA A 533 -8.88 23.26 -10.82
C ALA A 533 -7.74 23.59 -9.82
N PHE A 534 -6.49 23.72 -10.29
CA PHE A 534 -5.26 23.96 -9.52
C PHE A 534 -4.81 22.84 -8.56
N TYR A 535 -5.64 21.82 -8.32
CA TYR A 535 -5.35 20.73 -7.39
C TYR A 535 -5.29 19.35 -8.05
N MET A 536 -5.57 19.23 -9.36
CA MET A 536 -5.45 17.99 -10.13
C MET A 536 -4.81 18.26 -11.49
N GLY A 537 -4.53 17.18 -12.23
CA GLY A 537 -3.88 17.24 -13.54
C GLY A 537 -2.38 17.01 -13.47
N SER A 538 -1.80 16.67 -14.61
CA SER A 538 -0.36 16.48 -14.81
C SER A 538 -0.06 16.44 -16.31
N PRO A 539 1.23 16.46 -16.72
CA PRO A 539 1.59 16.19 -18.12
C PRO A 539 1.10 14.83 -18.64
N ASP A 540 0.86 13.85 -17.77
CA ASP A 540 0.29 12.56 -18.15
C ASP A 540 -1.19 12.68 -18.54
N THR A 541 -1.99 13.34 -17.71
CA THR A 541 -3.44 13.47 -17.99
C THR A 541 -3.71 14.33 -19.23
N HIS A 542 -2.79 15.23 -19.58
CA HIS A 542 -2.89 16.12 -20.73
C HIS A 542 -2.04 15.67 -21.94
N ASN A 543 -1.43 14.48 -21.89
CA ASN A 543 -0.54 13.99 -22.94
C ASN A 543 -1.19 13.99 -24.34
N GLY A 544 -2.49 13.68 -24.42
CA GLY A 544 -3.23 13.70 -25.69
C GLY A 544 -3.28 15.08 -26.33
N ILE A 545 -3.53 16.13 -25.55
CA ILE A 545 -3.57 17.51 -26.06
C ILE A 545 -2.16 17.96 -26.48
N THR A 546 -1.16 17.74 -25.63
CA THR A 546 0.21 18.20 -25.89
C THR A 546 0.84 17.46 -27.06
N SER A 547 0.59 16.15 -27.19
CA SER A 547 1.06 15.34 -28.31
C SER A 547 0.35 15.70 -29.62
N ALA A 548 -0.97 15.94 -29.58
CA ALA A 548 -1.70 16.41 -30.75
C ALA A 548 -1.19 17.78 -31.24
N LEU A 549 -0.95 18.73 -30.33
CA LEU A 549 -0.37 20.03 -30.68
C LEU A 549 1.04 19.88 -31.27
N ALA A 550 1.93 19.16 -30.59
CA ALA A 550 3.31 18.98 -31.05
C ALA A 550 3.33 18.38 -32.47
N ARG A 551 2.60 17.28 -32.67
CA ARG A 551 2.56 16.54 -33.94
C ARG A 551 1.86 17.31 -35.05
N LEU A 552 0.64 17.79 -34.79
CA LEU A 552 -0.20 18.36 -35.84
C LEU A 552 0.21 19.78 -36.20
N ALA A 553 0.70 20.58 -35.24
CA ALA A 553 1.16 21.94 -35.47
C ALA A 553 2.66 22.06 -35.78
N ASN A 554 3.43 20.97 -35.63
CA ASN A 554 4.89 20.94 -35.80
C ASN A 554 5.61 21.94 -34.89
N VAL A 555 5.32 21.87 -33.59
CA VAL A 555 5.87 22.76 -32.55
C VAL A 555 6.43 21.95 -31.39
N VAL A 556 7.36 22.53 -30.63
CA VAL A 556 7.78 21.96 -29.35
C VAL A 556 6.73 22.30 -28.29
N VAL A 557 6.25 21.32 -27.54
CA VAL A 557 5.34 21.57 -26.41
C VAL A 557 6.07 21.31 -25.11
N ILE A 558 6.17 22.32 -24.26
CA ILE A 558 6.71 22.23 -22.90
C ILE A 558 5.53 22.17 -21.94
N SER A 559 5.14 20.97 -21.53
CA SER A 559 4.08 20.75 -20.55
C SER A 559 4.62 20.88 -19.14
N VAL A 560 4.14 21.87 -18.39
CA VAL A 560 4.63 22.20 -17.05
C VAL A 560 3.89 21.37 -16.01
N ASP A 561 4.63 20.62 -15.19
CA ASP A 561 4.12 19.85 -14.05
C ASP A 561 4.21 20.71 -12.78
N TYR A 562 3.39 21.75 -12.74
CA TYR A 562 3.42 22.76 -11.67
C TYR A 562 2.91 22.18 -10.35
N ARG A 563 3.38 22.74 -9.24
CA ARG A 563 2.94 22.32 -7.90
C ARG A 563 1.44 22.57 -7.69
N LEU A 564 0.76 21.58 -7.13
CA LEU A 564 -0.68 21.57 -6.94
C LEU A 564 -1.09 21.95 -5.51
N ALA A 565 -2.23 22.62 -5.40
CA ALA A 565 -2.94 22.79 -4.14
C ALA A 565 -3.61 21.47 -3.69
N PRO A 566 -3.93 21.27 -2.41
CA PRO A 566 -3.68 22.17 -1.27
C PRO A 566 -2.25 22.11 -0.72
N GLU A 567 -1.43 21.16 -1.15
CA GLU A 567 -0.06 20.98 -0.64
C GLU A 567 0.84 22.20 -0.94
N HIS A 568 0.58 22.84 -2.07
CA HIS A 568 1.25 24.06 -2.51
C HIS A 568 0.19 25.08 -2.98
N PRO A 569 -0.40 25.85 -2.06
CA PRO A 569 -1.44 26.82 -2.38
C PRO A 569 -0.89 27.98 -3.23
N PHE A 570 -1.78 28.85 -3.71
CA PHE A 570 -1.44 30.09 -4.40
C PHE A 570 -0.37 30.88 -3.61
N PRO A 571 0.71 31.36 -4.27
CA PRO A 571 0.94 31.40 -5.72
C PRO A 571 1.85 30.29 -6.29
N ALA A 572 2.09 29.19 -5.58
CA ALA A 572 3.17 28.24 -5.92
C ALA A 572 3.13 27.71 -7.36
N GLY A 573 2.00 27.17 -7.82
CA GLY A 573 1.87 26.66 -9.19
C GLY A 573 1.94 27.75 -10.27
N LEU A 574 1.45 28.96 -9.97
CA LEU A 574 1.56 30.11 -10.87
C LEU A 574 3.02 30.55 -11.02
N ASP A 575 3.78 30.56 -9.93
CA ASP A 575 5.20 30.92 -9.93
C ASP A 575 6.06 29.88 -10.65
N ASP A 576 5.73 28.60 -10.53
CA ASP A 576 6.36 27.53 -11.33
C ASP A 576 6.15 27.76 -12.83
N CYS A 577 4.92 28.05 -13.24
CA CYS A 577 4.58 28.36 -14.62
C CYS A 577 5.32 29.61 -15.13
N TYR A 578 5.43 30.64 -14.30
CA TYR A 578 6.17 31.86 -14.62
C TYR A 578 7.68 31.58 -14.78
N ALA A 579 8.28 30.82 -13.86
CA ALA A 579 9.71 30.49 -13.86
C ALA A 579 10.10 29.71 -15.13
N VAL A 580 9.34 28.66 -15.48
CA VAL A 580 9.57 27.90 -16.73
C VAL A 580 9.40 28.80 -17.95
N SER A 581 8.34 29.62 -17.98
CA SER A 581 8.08 30.52 -19.11
C SER A 581 9.20 31.53 -19.33
N LYS A 582 9.67 32.15 -18.24
CA LYS A 582 10.79 33.08 -18.25
C LYS A 582 12.06 32.40 -18.76
N TYR A 583 12.38 31.21 -18.25
CA TYR A 583 13.56 30.45 -18.69
C TYR A 583 13.52 30.15 -20.19
N VAL A 584 12.37 29.71 -20.71
CA VAL A 584 12.22 29.39 -22.14
C VAL A 584 12.35 30.63 -23.02
N LEU A 585 11.77 31.77 -22.61
CA LEU A 585 11.90 33.03 -23.33
C LEU A 585 13.35 33.56 -23.35
N GLN A 586 14.13 33.27 -22.31
CA GLN A 586 15.53 33.70 -22.21
C GLN A 586 16.48 32.71 -22.91
N HIS A 587 16.31 31.41 -22.69
CA HIS A 587 17.29 30.36 -23.00
C HIS A 587 16.76 29.27 -23.96
N GLY A 588 15.63 29.50 -24.62
CA GLY A 588 14.98 28.52 -25.51
C GLY A 588 15.82 28.09 -26.71
N ASP A 589 16.72 28.94 -27.20
CA ASP A 589 17.65 28.66 -28.30
C ASP A 589 18.83 27.75 -27.91
N SER A 590 18.94 27.42 -26.62
CA SER A 590 19.97 26.48 -26.14
C SER A 590 19.89 25.14 -26.85
N LYS A 591 21.04 24.46 -26.99
CA LYS A 591 21.13 23.12 -27.63
C LYS A 591 20.18 22.09 -27.02
N LYS A 592 19.80 22.29 -25.74
CA LYS A 592 18.85 21.45 -25.00
C LYS A 592 17.41 21.68 -25.45
N LEU A 593 17.00 22.93 -25.64
CA LEU A 593 15.60 23.26 -25.94
C LEU A 593 15.32 23.36 -27.45
N ARG A 594 16.22 23.96 -28.23
CA ARG A 594 16.11 24.13 -29.70
C ARG A 594 14.80 24.80 -30.12
N ILE A 595 14.48 25.90 -29.44
CA ILE A 595 13.26 26.68 -29.63
C ILE A 595 13.61 28.04 -30.20
N ASP A 596 12.84 28.48 -31.19
CA ASP A 596 12.86 29.87 -31.64
C ASP A 596 12.13 30.76 -30.63
N ARG A 597 12.92 31.51 -29.85
CA ARG A 597 12.43 32.39 -28.77
C ARG A 597 11.49 33.49 -29.28
N SER A 598 11.54 33.85 -30.57
CA SER A 598 10.62 34.83 -31.17
C SER A 598 9.24 34.25 -31.49
N ARG A 599 9.09 32.92 -31.41
CA ARG A 599 7.88 32.16 -31.76
C ARG A 599 7.49 31.23 -30.61
N VAL A 600 7.27 31.82 -29.44
CA VAL A 600 6.81 31.14 -28.22
C VAL A 600 5.39 31.56 -27.87
N ALA A 601 4.51 30.62 -27.58
CA ALA A 601 3.17 30.89 -27.06
C ALA A 601 2.98 30.33 -25.64
N LEU A 602 2.15 31.02 -24.85
CA LEU A 602 1.63 30.50 -23.59
C LEU A 602 0.25 29.90 -23.86
N ALA A 603 0.02 28.67 -23.42
CA ALA A 603 -1.24 27.98 -23.62
C ALA A 603 -1.69 27.27 -22.35
N GLY A 604 -2.99 27.11 -22.18
CA GLY A 604 -3.52 26.26 -21.13
C GLY A 604 -5.02 26.15 -21.20
N ASP A 605 -5.55 25.16 -20.49
CA ASP A 605 -6.98 24.89 -20.42
C ASP A 605 -7.51 25.06 -19.00
N SER A 606 -8.73 25.57 -18.86
CA SER A 606 -9.38 25.77 -17.55
C SER A 606 -8.49 26.58 -16.57
N ALA A 607 -8.11 26.00 -15.42
CA ALA A 607 -7.13 26.53 -14.48
C ALA A 607 -5.74 26.82 -15.10
N GLY A 608 -5.28 26.00 -16.04
CA GLY A 608 -4.05 26.29 -16.80
C GLY A 608 -4.22 27.45 -17.77
N GLY A 609 -5.44 27.66 -18.29
CA GLY A 609 -5.80 28.84 -19.08
C GLY A 609 -5.74 30.12 -18.25
N ASN A 610 -6.10 30.06 -16.97
CA ASN A 610 -5.90 31.15 -16.01
C ASN A 610 -4.41 31.51 -15.88
N PHE A 611 -3.55 30.52 -15.66
CA PHE A 611 -2.09 30.73 -15.60
C PHE A 611 -1.51 31.27 -16.90
N ALA A 612 -2.02 30.86 -18.06
CA ALA A 612 -1.60 31.38 -19.36
C ALA A 612 -1.93 32.88 -19.49
N ALA A 613 -3.15 33.28 -19.12
CA ALA A 613 -3.56 34.68 -19.15
C ALA A 613 -2.73 35.54 -18.17
N ILE A 614 -2.54 35.07 -16.93
CA ILE A 614 -1.77 35.80 -15.91
C ILE A 614 -0.32 35.95 -16.31
N ASN A 615 0.33 34.89 -16.79
CA ASN A 615 1.73 34.97 -17.22
C ASN A 615 1.89 35.87 -18.47
N ALA A 616 0.93 35.85 -19.41
CA ALA A 616 0.94 36.80 -20.52
C ALA A 616 0.88 38.26 -20.04
N MET A 617 0.03 38.57 -19.04
CA MET A 617 -0.01 39.89 -18.41
C MET A 617 1.31 40.23 -17.69
N ARG A 618 1.87 39.29 -16.91
CA ARG A 618 3.14 39.48 -16.19
C ARG A 618 4.27 39.87 -17.16
N PHE A 619 4.37 39.19 -18.30
CA PHE A 619 5.38 39.50 -19.32
C PHE A 619 5.09 40.79 -20.10
N ALA A 620 3.83 41.08 -20.42
CA ALA A 620 3.45 42.34 -21.08
C ALA A 620 3.75 43.57 -20.21
N ASN A 621 3.55 43.45 -18.89
CA ASN A 621 3.82 44.52 -17.93
C ASN A 621 5.30 44.64 -17.57
N LYS A 622 6.00 43.52 -17.41
CA LYS A 622 7.41 43.47 -17.03
C LYS A 622 8.18 42.50 -17.94
N PRO A 623 8.61 42.96 -19.13
CA PRO A 623 9.43 42.17 -20.04
C PRO A 623 10.71 41.65 -19.37
N VAL A 624 11.08 40.41 -19.67
CA VAL A 624 12.24 39.70 -19.07
C VAL A 624 13.30 39.38 -20.13
N GLY A 625 13.71 40.40 -20.88
CA GLY A 625 14.68 40.26 -21.98
C GLY A 625 14.09 40.74 -23.30
N GLU A 626 14.67 40.27 -24.40
CA GLU A 626 14.31 40.71 -25.76
C GLU A 626 12.98 40.10 -26.25
N TYR A 627 12.66 38.88 -25.83
CA TYR A 627 11.51 38.13 -26.32
C TYR A 627 10.34 38.16 -25.35
N LEU A 628 9.13 38.35 -25.91
CA LEU A 628 7.85 38.22 -25.23
C LEU A 628 7.05 37.06 -25.86
N PRO A 629 6.07 36.48 -25.14
CA PRO A 629 5.15 35.54 -25.76
C PRO A 629 4.48 36.14 -26.99
N ARG A 630 4.58 35.45 -28.12
CA ARG A 630 3.98 35.86 -29.38
C ARG A 630 2.47 35.69 -29.39
N LEU A 631 1.98 34.62 -28.74
CA LEU A 631 0.56 34.30 -28.60
C LEU A 631 0.21 33.92 -27.16
N GLN A 632 -1.06 34.12 -26.80
CA GLN A 632 -1.70 33.42 -25.69
C GLN A 632 -2.87 32.58 -26.22
N ILE A 633 -2.96 31.34 -25.77
CA ILE A 633 -3.98 30.36 -26.19
C ILE A 633 -4.77 29.95 -24.95
N LEU A 634 -6.00 30.42 -24.85
CA LEU A 634 -6.82 30.25 -23.65
C LEU A 634 -8.00 29.32 -23.97
N ILE A 635 -7.98 28.11 -23.41
CA ILE A 635 -8.96 27.07 -23.69
C ILE A 635 -9.92 26.98 -22.50
N TYR A 636 -11.17 27.41 -22.70
CA TYR A 636 -12.22 27.54 -21.67
C TYR A 636 -11.67 28.02 -20.29
N PRO A 637 -10.91 29.14 -20.26
CA PRO A 637 -10.14 29.55 -19.08
C PRO A 637 -11.04 30.01 -17.93
N LEU A 638 -10.56 29.84 -16.69
CA LEU A 638 -11.07 30.57 -15.53
C LEU A 638 -10.46 31.98 -15.50
N LEU A 639 -11.29 33.02 -15.47
CA LEU A 639 -10.84 34.41 -15.66
C LEU A 639 -11.30 35.36 -14.56
N GLN A 640 -12.34 35.01 -13.81
CA GLN A 640 -12.81 35.85 -12.72
C GLN A 640 -13.56 35.06 -11.65
N LEU A 641 -13.50 35.58 -10.42
CA LEU A 641 -14.24 35.07 -9.27
C LEU A 641 -14.86 36.22 -8.48
N PHE A 642 -15.04 37.38 -9.11
CA PHE A 642 -15.70 38.55 -8.51
C PHE A 642 -17.22 38.38 -8.51
N ASP A 643 -17.79 37.98 -9.65
CA ASP A 643 -19.20 37.80 -9.88
C ASP A 643 -19.47 36.36 -10.30
N VAL A 644 -19.71 35.49 -9.33
CA VAL A 644 -20.08 34.09 -9.55
C VAL A 644 -21.60 33.92 -9.70
N MET A 645 -22.30 35.00 -10.05
CA MET A 645 -23.72 35.02 -10.36
C MET A 645 -24.00 35.36 -11.82
N LEU A 646 -22.99 35.30 -12.71
CA LEU A 646 -23.24 35.39 -14.14
C LEU A 646 -24.23 34.30 -14.60
N PRO A 647 -25.03 34.52 -15.67
CA PRO A 647 -26.05 33.57 -16.12
C PRO A 647 -25.57 32.12 -16.25
N SER A 648 -24.34 31.91 -16.74
CA SER A 648 -23.67 30.60 -16.81
C SER A 648 -23.36 30.00 -15.44
N TYR A 649 -22.98 30.75 -14.42
CA TYR A 649 -22.82 30.17 -13.06
C TYR A 649 -24.16 29.72 -12.45
N LEU A 650 -25.27 30.37 -12.82
CA LEU A 650 -26.60 30.07 -12.28
C LEU A 650 -27.36 29.00 -13.07
N THR A 651 -26.96 28.76 -14.31
CA THR A 651 -27.62 27.75 -15.15
C THR A 651 -27.14 26.37 -14.72
N PRO A 652 -28.05 25.40 -14.48
CA PRO A 652 -27.66 24.01 -14.26
C PRO A 652 -26.93 23.49 -15.49
N HIS A 653 -25.60 23.43 -15.42
CA HIS A 653 -24.79 22.88 -16.49
C HIS A 653 -24.55 21.40 -16.30
N TYR A 654 -24.21 20.72 -17.40
CA TYR A 654 -23.59 19.42 -17.30
C TYR A 654 -22.20 19.58 -16.68
N ILE A 655 -22.15 19.38 -15.37
CA ILE A 655 -20.93 19.47 -14.59
C ILE A 655 -20.18 18.14 -14.76
N PHE A 656 -19.23 18.12 -15.71
CA PHE A 656 -18.37 16.97 -15.95
C PHE A 656 -17.51 16.66 -14.71
N PHE A 657 -16.93 17.70 -14.12
CA PHE A 657 -16.20 17.59 -12.86
C PHE A 657 -17.03 18.22 -11.73
N PRO A 658 -17.53 17.44 -10.76
CA PRO A 658 -18.42 17.91 -9.70
C PRO A 658 -17.72 18.81 -8.65
N TYR A 659 -16.66 19.52 -9.02
CA TYR A 659 -16.03 20.46 -8.10
C TYR A 659 -16.81 21.76 -8.03
N THR A 660 -16.94 22.25 -6.81
CA THR A 660 -17.60 23.52 -6.51
C THR A 660 -16.55 24.62 -6.39
N VAL A 661 -16.97 25.87 -6.59
CA VAL A 661 -16.12 27.06 -6.51
C VAL A 661 -15.53 27.18 -5.10
N ASP A 662 -16.34 26.94 -4.07
CA ASP A 662 -15.95 26.96 -2.66
C ASP A 662 -14.88 25.90 -2.34
N TYR A 663 -15.03 24.67 -2.80
CA TYR A 663 -14.00 23.63 -2.58
C TYR A 663 -12.70 23.97 -3.30
N THR A 664 -12.80 24.36 -4.58
CA THR A 664 -11.63 24.69 -5.41
C THR A 664 -10.85 25.84 -4.81
N LEU A 665 -11.52 26.91 -4.38
CA LEU A 665 -10.86 28.04 -3.74
C LEU A 665 -10.36 27.70 -2.34
N SER A 666 -11.05 26.83 -1.62
CA SER A 666 -10.57 26.40 -0.31
C SER A 666 -9.22 25.70 -0.41
N ALA A 667 -9.09 24.78 -1.37
CA ALA A 667 -7.83 24.11 -1.66
C ALA A 667 -6.79 25.11 -2.17
N TYR A 668 -7.14 25.92 -3.17
CA TYR A 668 -6.19 26.80 -3.86
C TYR A 668 -5.64 27.93 -2.99
N LEU A 669 -6.48 28.55 -2.16
CA LEU A 669 -6.08 29.62 -1.24
C LEU A 669 -5.61 29.09 0.12
N ASN A 670 -5.83 27.81 0.41
CA ASN A 670 -5.69 27.23 1.75
C ASN A 670 -6.45 28.04 2.81
N GLN A 671 -7.69 28.41 2.47
CA GLN A 671 -8.62 29.18 3.31
C GLN A 671 -9.97 28.48 3.33
N LYS A 672 -10.78 28.67 4.36
CA LYS A 672 -12.14 28.11 4.34
C LYS A 672 -13.06 29.03 3.54
N ILE A 673 -13.47 28.58 2.36
CA ILE A 673 -14.48 29.24 1.53
C ILE A 673 -15.78 28.45 1.70
N ASP A 674 -16.84 29.13 2.11
CA ASP A 674 -18.14 28.50 2.30
C ASP A 674 -19.07 28.72 1.08
N PRO A 675 -20.11 27.88 0.90
CA PRO A 675 -21.00 27.95 -0.26
C PRO A 675 -21.76 29.28 -0.43
N SER A 676 -21.75 30.19 0.54
CA SER A 676 -22.37 31.51 0.35
C SER A 676 -21.64 32.38 -0.68
N ILE A 677 -20.44 31.98 -1.14
CA ILE A 677 -19.76 32.60 -2.27
C ILE A 677 -20.64 32.64 -3.53
N TYR A 678 -21.50 31.64 -3.75
CA TYR A 678 -22.43 31.58 -4.87
C TYR A 678 -23.51 32.69 -4.86
N ALA A 679 -23.64 33.42 -3.75
CA ALA A 679 -24.48 34.61 -3.62
C ALA A 679 -23.66 35.93 -3.72
N ASN A 680 -22.41 35.87 -4.18
CA ASN A 680 -21.45 36.97 -4.17
C ASN A 680 -21.19 37.58 -2.76
N ASN A 681 -21.35 36.78 -1.69
CA ASN A 681 -21.14 37.23 -0.30
C ASN A 681 -19.66 37.39 0.11
N HIS A 682 -18.74 37.30 -0.85
CA HIS A 682 -17.31 37.51 -0.66
C HIS A 682 -16.84 38.93 -1.03
N THR A 683 -17.77 39.86 -1.26
CA THR A 683 -17.46 41.25 -1.66
C THR A 683 -18.26 42.29 -0.87
N THR A 684 -17.67 43.47 -0.67
CA THR A 684 -18.34 44.67 -0.12
C THR A 684 -19.04 45.47 -1.21
N VAL A 685 -19.98 46.34 -0.84
CA VAL A 685 -20.65 47.31 -1.74
C VAL A 685 -19.65 48.14 -2.52
N ASN A 686 -18.59 48.62 -1.87
CA ASN A 686 -17.56 49.44 -2.52
C ASN A 686 -16.76 48.63 -3.54
N GLN A 687 -16.40 47.38 -3.22
CA GLN A 687 -15.75 46.48 -4.17
C GLN A 687 -16.67 46.18 -5.36
N LYS A 688 -17.95 45.90 -5.12
CA LYS A 688 -18.95 45.68 -6.18
C LYS A 688 -19.01 46.86 -7.15
N LYS A 689 -19.18 48.08 -6.63
CA LYS A 689 -19.18 49.32 -7.42
C LYS A 689 -17.88 49.52 -8.20
N HIS A 690 -16.74 49.22 -7.60
CA HIS A 690 -15.43 49.39 -8.24
C HIS A 690 -15.22 48.40 -9.39
N TYR A 691 -15.48 47.10 -9.17
CA TYR A 691 -15.14 46.04 -10.13
C TYR A 691 -16.21 45.80 -11.19
N ARG A 692 -17.45 46.27 -11.02
CA ARG A 692 -18.56 46.07 -11.96
C ARG A 692 -18.23 46.53 -13.39
N LYS A 693 -17.43 47.59 -13.55
CA LYS A 693 -16.99 48.09 -14.86
C LYS A 693 -16.16 47.07 -15.67
N TYR A 694 -15.47 46.14 -15.00
CA TYR A 694 -14.63 45.12 -15.65
C TYR A 694 -15.43 43.87 -16.07
N VAL A 695 -16.55 43.61 -15.38
CA VAL A 695 -17.46 42.48 -15.63
C VAL A 695 -18.74 42.99 -16.30
N ASP A 696 -18.58 43.50 -17.51
CA ASP A 696 -19.65 44.12 -18.29
C ASP A 696 -20.51 43.05 -18.99
N TRP A 697 -21.69 42.79 -18.43
CA TRP A 697 -22.64 41.79 -18.94
C TRP A 697 -23.19 42.10 -20.33
N SER A 698 -23.09 43.35 -20.81
CA SER A 698 -23.55 43.69 -22.16
C SER A 698 -22.73 42.98 -23.25
N LEU A 699 -21.51 42.54 -22.91
CA LEU A 699 -20.65 41.74 -23.77
C LEU A 699 -21.10 40.28 -23.91
N ILE A 700 -22.04 39.82 -23.08
CA ILE A 700 -22.61 38.48 -23.18
C ILE A 700 -23.63 38.46 -24.33
N PRO A 701 -23.58 37.48 -25.25
CA PRO A 701 -24.59 37.32 -26.31
C PRO A 701 -26.02 37.33 -25.76
N SER A 702 -26.94 38.02 -26.44
CA SER A 702 -28.32 38.23 -25.98
C SER A 702 -29.07 36.93 -25.64
N LYS A 703 -28.80 35.85 -26.40
CA LYS A 703 -29.39 34.53 -26.16
C LYS A 703 -29.08 33.92 -24.78
N TYR A 704 -28.01 34.35 -24.12
CA TYR A 704 -27.61 33.85 -22.79
C TYR A 704 -28.02 34.79 -21.65
N ARG A 705 -28.51 35.99 -21.95
CA ARG A 705 -28.92 36.99 -20.94
C ARG A 705 -30.33 36.74 -20.38
N THR A 706 -30.99 35.64 -20.76
CA THR A 706 -32.43 35.40 -20.60
C THR A 706 -32.89 35.15 -19.16
N ILE A 707 -32.00 34.77 -18.25
CA ILE A 707 -32.34 34.44 -16.85
C ILE A 707 -32.32 35.69 -15.94
N TYR A 708 -31.68 36.78 -16.38
CA TYR A 708 -31.37 37.89 -15.51
C TYR A 708 -32.33 39.07 -15.67
N LYS A 709 -33.15 39.35 -14.64
CA LYS A 709 -34.05 40.52 -14.62
C LYS A 709 -33.54 41.71 -13.78
N HIS A 710 -32.61 41.54 -12.83
CA HIS A 710 -31.97 42.64 -12.10
C HIS A 710 -30.64 42.18 -11.47
N PRO A 711 -29.57 43.01 -11.43
CA PRO A 711 -28.40 42.73 -10.58
C PRO A 711 -28.87 42.51 -9.14
N ILE A 712 -28.49 41.38 -8.55
CA ILE A 712 -28.63 41.18 -7.11
C ILE A 712 -27.97 42.37 -6.44
N THR A 713 -28.72 43.00 -5.54
CA THR A 713 -28.46 44.36 -5.09
C THR A 713 -27.00 44.51 -4.67
N ASP A 714 -26.26 45.34 -5.42
CA ASP A 714 -24.92 45.80 -5.08
C ASP A 714 -24.93 46.67 -3.80
N ASP A 715 -26.04 46.67 -3.08
CA ASP A 715 -26.38 47.56 -1.98
C ASP A 715 -26.10 46.95 -0.60
N ASN A 716 -25.79 45.65 -0.53
CA ASN A 716 -25.43 44.97 0.72
C ASN A 716 -24.01 44.41 0.69
N ASP A 717 -23.31 44.53 1.82
CA ASP A 717 -22.04 43.83 2.05
C ASP A 717 -22.27 42.32 2.20
N GLY A 718 -21.30 41.55 1.76
CA GLY A 718 -21.23 40.12 2.04
C GLY A 718 -20.84 39.79 3.48
N TYR A 719 -20.52 38.53 3.76
CA TYR A 719 -20.14 38.08 5.08
C TYR A 719 -18.67 38.40 5.37
N SER A 720 -18.39 39.08 6.49
CA SER A 720 -17.05 39.57 6.82
C SER A 720 -15.96 38.49 6.81
N SER A 721 -16.26 37.29 7.31
CA SER A 721 -15.31 36.16 7.28
C SER A 721 -15.01 35.69 5.86
N LEU A 722 -16.01 35.64 4.99
CA LEU A 722 -15.85 35.22 3.61
C LEU A 722 -15.11 36.28 2.79
N ILE A 723 -15.40 37.55 3.00
CA ILE A 723 -14.67 38.68 2.39
C ILE A 723 -13.18 38.59 2.71
N GLU A 724 -12.82 38.33 3.97
CA GLU A 724 -11.41 38.21 4.37
C GLU A 724 -10.74 36.97 3.75
N ASN A 725 -11.40 35.81 3.83
CA ASN A 725 -10.86 34.55 3.32
C ASN A 725 -10.71 34.54 1.79
N ALA A 726 -11.60 35.24 1.08
CA ALA A 726 -11.63 35.29 -0.39
C ALA A 726 -10.97 36.55 -0.97
N LYS A 727 -10.38 37.45 -0.17
CA LYS A 727 -9.88 38.76 -0.67
C LYS A 727 -8.95 38.68 -1.88
N ALA A 728 -8.17 37.59 -1.98
CA ALA A 728 -7.23 37.36 -3.07
C ALA A 728 -7.93 37.19 -4.43
N VAL A 729 -9.20 36.76 -4.46
CA VAL A 729 -9.93 36.51 -5.71
C VAL A 729 -10.20 37.80 -6.50
N LEU A 730 -10.09 38.97 -5.87
CA LEU A 730 -10.23 40.27 -6.54
C LEU A 730 -8.93 40.78 -7.16
N THR A 731 -7.83 40.04 -7.00
CA THR A 731 -6.53 40.41 -7.58
C THR A 731 -6.43 39.92 -9.03
N PRO A 732 -5.77 40.66 -9.94
CA PRO A 732 -5.49 40.18 -11.30
C PRO A 732 -4.64 38.89 -11.37
N GLU A 733 -3.97 38.51 -10.27
CA GLU A 733 -3.21 37.26 -10.17
C GLU A 733 -4.07 36.02 -9.87
N ILE A 734 -5.38 36.20 -9.69
CA ILE A 734 -6.38 35.13 -9.62
C ILE A 734 -7.48 35.36 -10.64
N SER A 735 -7.97 36.59 -10.73
CA SER A 735 -9.03 37.02 -11.65
C SER A 735 -8.47 37.96 -12.72
N PRO A 736 -7.80 37.44 -13.77
CA PRO A 736 -7.20 38.26 -14.82
C PRO A 736 -8.21 39.14 -15.57
N LEU A 737 -9.50 38.83 -15.54
CA LEU A 737 -10.54 39.72 -16.06
C LEU A 737 -10.60 41.05 -15.30
N LEU A 738 -10.16 41.16 -14.06
CA LEU A 738 -10.28 42.40 -13.28
C LEU A 738 -9.13 43.39 -13.52
N VAL A 739 -8.25 43.10 -14.47
CA VAL A 739 -7.14 43.97 -14.82
C VAL A 739 -7.60 45.21 -15.59
N ASP A 740 -6.85 46.31 -15.46
CA ASP A 740 -7.12 47.56 -16.18
C ASP A 740 -6.94 47.43 -17.70
N ASP A 741 -7.73 48.21 -18.44
CA ASP A 741 -7.71 48.24 -19.90
C ASP A 741 -6.32 48.57 -20.46
N GLU A 742 -5.55 49.45 -19.81
CA GLU A 742 -4.18 49.78 -20.23
C GLU A 742 -3.28 48.53 -20.28
N GLN A 743 -3.40 47.62 -19.32
CA GLN A 743 -2.61 46.39 -19.32
C GLN A 743 -3.11 45.40 -20.37
N LEU A 744 -4.43 45.32 -20.58
CA LEU A 744 -5.00 44.47 -21.64
C LEU A 744 -4.50 44.86 -23.02
N THR A 745 -4.33 46.16 -23.31
CA THR A 745 -3.84 46.63 -24.63
C THR A 745 -2.43 46.12 -24.97
N LYS A 746 -1.65 45.71 -23.96
CA LYS A 746 -0.26 45.23 -24.11
C LYS A 746 -0.19 43.71 -24.34
N LEU A 747 -1.31 43.01 -24.26
CA LEU A 747 -1.35 41.56 -24.40
C LEU A 747 -1.02 41.08 -25.82
N PRO A 748 -0.41 39.89 -25.95
CA PRO A 748 -0.14 39.30 -27.25
C PRO A 748 -1.44 38.90 -27.97
N ARG A 749 -1.30 38.56 -29.24
CA ARG A 749 -2.40 38.01 -30.05
C ARG A 749 -2.99 36.78 -29.36
N THR A 750 -4.32 36.74 -29.27
CA THR A 750 -5.06 35.80 -28.44
C THR A 750 -5.89 34.84 -29.28
N TYR A 751 -5.76 33.55 -29.01
CA TYR A 751 -6.76 32.55 -29.37
C TYR A 751 -7.57 32.18 -28.14
N MET A 752 -8.88 32.18 -28.26
CA MET A 752 -9.78 31.85 -27.17
C MET A 752 -10.79 30.82 -27.63
N LEU A 753 -10.92 29.75 -26.85
CA LEU A 753 -11.92 28.71 -27.07
C LEU A 753 -12.88 28.72 -25.89
N SER A 754 -14.17 28.69 -26.17
CA SER A 754 -15.22 28.55 -25.16
C SER A 754 -16.22 27.48 -25.57
N VAL A 755 -16.92 26.94 -24.58
CA VAL A 755 -17.87 25.84 -24.72
C VAL A 755 -19.23 26.26 -24.12
N GLY A 756 -20.34 25.73 -24.62
CA GLY A 756 -21.67 26.25 -24.27
C GLY A 756 -22.23 25.80 -22.91
N HIS A 757 -22.01 24.55 -22.52
CA HIS A 757 -22.43 23.97 -21.23
C HIS A 757 -21.32 24.07 -20.19
N ASP A 758 -21.00 25.30 -19.78
CA ASP A 758 -19.89 25.62 -18.90
C ASP A 758 -20.18 26.88 -18.08
N SER A 759 -19.95 26.80 -16.76
CA SER A 759 -20.11 27.92 -15.84
C SER A 759 -19.14 29.08 -16.13
N LEU A 760 -17.99 28.79 -16.76
CA LEU A 760 -17.00 29.81 -17.11
C LEU A 760 -17.33 30.51 -18.44
N ARG A 761 -18.40 30.12 -19.14
CA ARG A 761 -18.70 30.61 -20.49
C ARG A 761 -18.79 32.13 -20.56
N ASP A 762 -19.52 32.75 -19.63
CA ASP A 762 -19.84 34.17 -19.76
C ASP A 762 -18.64 35.07 -19.45
N GLU A 763 -17.79 34.72 -18.50
CA GLU A 763 -16.54 35.46 -18.24
C GLU A 763 -15.59 35.42 -19.42
N ILE A 764 -15.61 34.33 -20.21
CA ILE A 764 -14.84 34.24 -21.46
C ILE A 764 -15.39 35.21 -22.51
N PHE A 765 -16.73 35.30 -22.68
CA PHE A 765 -17.33 36.29 -23.57
C PHE A 765 -16.99 37.73 -23.16
N ILE A 766 -17.02 38.03 -21.86
CA ILE A 766 -16.68 39.36 -21.35
C ILE A 766 -15.20 39.67 -21.62
N TYR A 767 -14.28 38.74 -21.32
CA TYR A 767 -12.85 38.94 -21.57
C TYR A 767 -12.54 39.12 -23.06
N ALA A 768 -13.10 38.25 -23.91
CA ALA A 768 -12.95 38.35 -25.37
C ALA A 768 -13.51 39.68 -25.91
N GLY A 769 -14.68 40.10 -25.41
CA GLY A 769 -15.30 41.36 -25.76
C GLY A 769 -14.44 42.56 -25.36
N ARG A 770 -13.83 42.53 -24.17
CA ARG A 770 -12.89 43.58 -23.73
C ARG A 770 -11.65 43.65 -24.60
N LEU A 771 -10.98 42.52 -24.85
CA LEU A 771 -9.81 42.48 -25.74
C LEU A 771 -10.14 43.03 -27.13
N LYS A 772 -11.30 42.64 -27.70
CA LYS A 772 -11.77 43.13 -29.00
C LYS A 772 -12.05 44.64 -28.99
N ARG A 773 -12.71 45.17 -27.95
CA ARG A 773 -12.97 46.62 -27.80
C ARG A 773 -11.68 47.43 -27.74
N LEU A 774 -10.65 46.88 -27.11
CA LEU A 774 -9.34 47.53 -26.93
C LEU A 774 -8.39 47.34 -28.12
N GLY A 775 -8.83 46.67 -29.19
CA GLY A 775 -8.02 46.46 -30.39
C GLY A 775 -6.94 45.37 -30.26
N VAL A 776 -6.96 44.55 -29.21
CA VAL A 776 -6.07 43.40 -29.08
C VAL A 776 -6.46 42.35 -30.13
N PRO A 777 -5.52 41.85 -30.97
CA PRO A 777 -5.84 40.84 -31.98
C PRO A 777 -6.36 39.55 -31.32
N ILE A 778 -7.62 39.20 -31.56
CA ILE A 778 -8.27 38.05 -30.95
C ILE A 778 -9.08 37.23 -31.96
N VAL A 779 -8.97 35.91 -31.86
CA VAL A 779 -9.93 34.95 -32.44
C VAL A 779 -10.61 34.22 -31.29
N HIS A 780 -11.93 34.30 -31.24
CA HIS A 780 -12.75 33.63 -30.24
C HIS A 780 -13.69 32.62 -30.91
N ASN A 781 -13.44 31.34 -30.68
CA ASN A 781 -14.26 30.24 -31.16
C ASN A 781 -15.17 29.74 -30.01
N HIS A 782 -16.48 29.73 -30.26
CA HIS A 782 -17.47 29.23 -29.32
C HIS A 782 -18.14 27.95 -29.85
N TYR A 783 -18.07 26.87 -29.07
CA TYR A 783 -18.66 25.58 -29.41
C TYR A 783 -19.91 25.34 -28.57
N GLU A 784 -21.08 25.64 -29.13
CA GLU A 784 -22.38 25.64 -28.43
C GLU A 784 -22.66 24.31 -27.69
N ASN A 785 -22.56 23.21 -28.42
CA ASN A 785 -23.03 21.90 -27.97
C ASN A 785 -21.87 21.09 -27.37
N THR A 786 -21.14 21.71 -26.45
CA THR A 786 -19.98 21.10 -25.78
C THR A 786 -19.96 21.50 -24.31
N PHE A 787 -19.11 20.84 -23.53
CA PHE A 787 -19.01 21.01 -22.09
C PHE A 787 -17.56 21.28 -21.68
N HIS A 788 -17.38 21.71 -20.43
CA HIS A 788 -16.06 22.00 -19.87
C HIS A 788 -15.11 20.78 -19.99
N ALA A 789 -13.84 21.01 -20.31
CA ALA A 789 -12.82 19.97 -20.55
C ALA A 789 -13.03 19.04 -21.76
N SER A 790 -14.00 19.33 -22.64
CA SER A 790 -14.30 18.50 -23.82
C SER A 790 -13.12 18.27 -24.78
N LEU A 791 -12.13 19.18 -24.85
CA LEU A 791 -10.93 19.01 -25.68
C LEU A 791 -10.01 17.87 -25.18
N THR A 792 -10.12 17.44 -23.93
CA THR A 792 -9.28 16.38 -23.34
C THR A 792 -9.56 14.99 -23.93
N PHE A 793 -10.69 14.82 -24.61
CA PHE A 793 -11.17 13.53 -25.12
C PHE A 793 -10.79 13.29 -26.58
N LEU A 794 -9.49 13.31 -26.90
CA LEU A 794 -8.96 13.07 -28.26
C LEU A 794 -8.70 11.59 -28.58
N HIS A 795 -8.61 10.72 -27.55
CA HIS A 795 -8.17 9.33 -27.70
C HIS A 795 -8.97 8.38 -26.81
N GLY A 796 -8.83 7.07 -27.07
CA GLY A 796 -9.45 5.98 -26.31
C GLY A 796 -10.96 5.82 -26.55
N ALA A 797 -11.59 4.95 -25.76
CA ALA A 797 -13.02 4.61 -25.89
C ALA A 797 -13.97 5.82 -25.75
N PHE A 798 -13.48 6.87 -25.11
CA PHE A 798 -14.21 8.11 -24.86
C PHE A 798 -13.88 9.26 -25.82
N SER A 799 -13.12 9.00 -26.90
CA SER A 799 -12.82 10.01 -27.92
C SER A 799 -14.09 10.69 -28.44
N LEU A 800 -14.06 12.02 -28.55
CA LEU A 800 -15.16 12.87 -29.02
C LEU A 800 -14.84 13.53 -30.36
N ASP A 801 -15.78 13.51 -31.29
CA ASP A 801 -15.58 14.07 -32.65
C ASP A 801 -15.37 15.60 -32.58
N ILE A 802 -16.09 16.25 -31.68
CA ILE A 802 -15.97 17.69 -31.45
C ILE A 802 -14.60 18.07 -30.85
N ALA A 803 -13.96 17.17 -30.07
CA ALA A 803 -12.61 17.40 -29.56
C ALA A 803 -11.59 17.46 -30.70
N HIS A 804 -11.73 16.58 -31.69
CA HIS A 804 -10.89 16.60 -32.90
C HIS A 804 -11.11 17.87 -33.72
N GLN A 805 -12.36 18.33 -33.85
CA GLN A 805 -12.65 19.60 -34.52
C GLN A 805 -12.00 20.79 -33.79
N MET A 806 -12.20 20.89 -32.47
CA MET A 806 -11.59 21.94 -31.64
C MET A 806 -10.06 21.94 -31.76
N MET A 807 -9.43 20.76 -31.73
CA MET A 807 -7.99 20.62 -31.92
C MET A 807 -7.56 21.03 -33.34
N GLY A 808 -8.31 20.66 -34.38
CA GLY A 808 -8.03 21.05 -35.76
C GLY A 808 -8.05 22.56 -35.97
N ASP A 809 -9.06 23.24 -35.43
CA ASP A 809 -9.18 24.71 -35.49
C ASP A 809 -8.03 25.39 -34.74
N LEU A 810 -7.68 24.87 -33.56
CA LEU A 810 -6.53 25.36 -32.79
C LEU A 810 -5.21 25.17 -33.53
N VAL A 811 -4.96 23.99 -34.10
CA VAL A 811 -3.75 23.70 -34.89
C VAL A 811 -3.65 24.62 -36.10
N LYS A 812 -4.77 24.87 -36.80
CA LYS A 812 -4.81 25.81 -37.93
C LYS A 812 -4.41 27.21 -37.50
N TYR A 813 -4.90 27.66 -36.34
CA TYR A 813 -4.51 28.95 -35.78
C TYR A 813 -3.03 28.99 -35.41
N VAL A 814 -2.52 27.97 -34.71
CA VAL A 814 -1.11 27.88 -34.31
C VAL A 814 -0.20 28.00 -35.53
N LYS A 815 -0.41 27.19 -36.58
CA LYS A 815 0.41 27.21 -37.81
C LYS A 815 0.43 28.54 -38.55
N ALA A 816 -0.65 29.33 -38.43
CA ALA A 816 -0.76 30.61 -39.12
C ALA A 816 -0.09 31.76 -38.35
N ASN A 817 0.25 31.56 -37.07
CA ASN A 817 0.60 32.65 -36.15
C ASN A 817 1.92 32.43 -35.38
N LEU A 818 2.37 31.18 -35.26
CA LEU A 818 3.68 30.72 -34.78
C LEU A 818 4.44 30.10 -35.95
#